data_AF-A0A6B2KXF3-F1
#
_entry.id   AF-A0A6B2KXF3-F1
#
_cell.length_a   1.000
_cell.length_b   1.000
_cell.length_c   1.000
_cell.angle_alpha   90.00
_cell.angle_beta   90.00
_cell.angle_gamma   90.00
#
_symmetry.space_group_name_H-M   'P 1'
#
loop_
_entity.id
_entity.type
_entity.pdbx_description
1 polymer ?
#
loop_
_entity_poly.entity_id
_entity_poly.type
_entity_poly.pdbx_seq_one_letter_code
_entity_poly.pdbx_strand_id
1 'polypeptide(L)'
;MDRAILCSMDRSQNPQLVESAMQYINHIKAMPDTWKLCGVKIFSSEIEHTTFFCFQVLQEVIQKRFAELSGQERIDLRACLITYLKQKLCNPTVKTTFFIRNKYAQVLVLLFKMEYPENWPTFFDDWLSMVNSDQTGMVTDVFMRVLLAIDQEIASREVERKKLENEKCTLIKDYMRETANPKIVETWHKILRNSHLNNVDLSLLVLENIKNYIAWIDIKLVANEPMLLLFVQLLSSVKLREQVMDCLSEIISKGMGKNEKLTLMKTLRLKQLVEMIPFTDDDEIIDFLIKTSKLVNLMGIESLEAIQDEKVTDKIFAQSVLDEAIELIFKFMNHKDDEVSQQTHMFVTQYLQYLKRSQKQAEISEKHVIQLQNFLQIIANRLEYDDDFNFDKRDEYEEDFLSFRKDLGNLFKSITLLHPTLTGKFISQLVNFIDQLPEASIPLPPTAYKIEVALHLFWRMGEALPENLIQQIKPFIVSSIHMFTRKNLAGHPHRVVSGMYFDIVHRYAKFLGGDIETLKPVLVSILDNRGIRHHHPAVRAKCCDVFMRLSRSLRSELTPLLPLIISTVKDLITFPESGLLLDIDDRLNLFEGLGVLVGYLIAQPSPKSLAELEVHMENLLKPLIDHIQIIVTQELWNKDTQEFPKYTTWLSELIEATATFSKGFPSCTDKPNIIIEKYYTKTLELVLTTLQKVQFPVTRLLRDKSILFMHRMMQCLGSPILTYLPLIISVFIVNCEIAEMMQFLILINQLLSTFKEKVSEILDALFLPLVNKIFSILSAASNQLVSPRSEEERELNDLKKQYYQFLNSIFLNNLVTIFLSPTNAPKFQDIFQTIVDGCKNFPDPNIQKISFNMLRKFMSNTPIYLPFKQIFVSNMNGIGIQSMVKISFEVPWDPRFNLDDAVTATVFVEICSLLIDIYTFSGNSFIEYLCQGVLPSLNCPPEFIYSFIEIFKVPKPSPRDLKNLIRAYLIQRRNTK
;
A
#
# COMPACT_ATOMS: atom_id res chain seq x y z
N MET A 1 -34.01 12.92 30.66
CA MET A 1 -33.65 12.25 29.40
C MET A 1 -33.55 13.24 28.24
N ASP A 2 -34.65 13.84 27.75
CA ASP A 2 -34.64 14.76 26.59
C ASP A 2 -33.60 15.88 26.66
N ARG A 3 -33.55 16.59 27.80
CA ARG A 3 -32.57 17.67 28.00
C ARG A 3 -31.12 17.18 27.96
N ALA A 4 -30.83 16.00 28.49
CA ALA A 4 -29.48 15.44 28.48
C ALA A 4 -29.06 15.04 27.06
N ILE A 5 -29.99 14.46 26.29
CA ILE A 5 -29.72 14.05 24.90
C ILE A 5 -29.48 15.28 24.02
N LEU A 6 -30.33 16.31 24.12
CA LEU A 6 -30.13 17.57 23.39
C LEU A 6 -28.81 18.25 23.78
N CYS A 7 -28.51 18.33 25.09
CA CYS A 7 -27.27 18.91 25.59
C CYS A 7 -26.03 18.16 25.11
N SER A 8 -26.09 16.82 24.96
CA SER A 8 -24.95 16.02 24.50
C SER A 8 -24.59 16.22 23.02
N MET A 9 -25.52 16.73 22.20
CA MET A 9 -25.33 16.92 20.76
C MET A 9 -25.04 18.37 20.37
N ASP A 10 -25.35 19.32 21.24
CA ASP A 10 -25.13 20.74 20.99
C ASP A 10 -23.69 21.14 21.32
N ARG A 11 -22.87 21.31 20.26
CA ARG A 11 -21.45 21.70 20.37
C ARG A 11 -21.24 23.12 20.89
N SER A 12 -22.31 23.91 21.03
CA SER A 12 -22.25 25.27 21.59
C SER A 12 -22.46 25.31 23.12
N GLN A 13 -22.82 24.18 23.74
CA GLN A 13 -23.02 24.07 25.19
C GLN A 13 -21.69 24.04 25.95
N ASN A 14 -21.74 24.39 27.24
CA ASN A 14 -20.60 24.29 28.14
C ASN A 14 -20.05 22.85 28.18
N PRO A 15 -18.74 22.61 27.96
CA PRO A 15 -18.13 21.28 27.98
C PRO A 15 -18.44 20.47 29.25
N GLN A 16 -18.54 21.12 30.41
CA GLN A 16 -18.88 20.46 31.68
C GLN A 16 -20.33 19.95 31.72
N LEU A 17 -21.26 20.70 31.11
CA LEU A 17 -22.66 20.28 30.98
C LEU A 17 -22.80 19.12 29.99
N VAL A 18 -22.05 19.16 28.88
CA VAL A 18 -21.99 18.07 27.91
C VAL A 18 -21.45 16.79 28.58
N GLU A 19 -20.37 16.89 29.34
CA GLU A 19 -19.80 15.75 30.06
C GLU A 19 -20.78 15.17 31.10
N SER A 20 -21.43 16.02 31.89
CA SER A 20 -22.48 15.60 32.83
C SER A 20 -23.66 14.92 32.13
N ALA A 21 -24.08 15.45 30.98
CA ALA A 21 -25.13 14.84 30.17
C ALA A 21 -24.72 13.46 29.61
N MET A 22 -23.47 13.31 29.14
CA MET A 22 -22.94 12.02 28.68
C MET A 22 -22.83 11.00 29.82
N GLN A 23 -22.37 11.41 31.01
CA GLN A 23 -22.33 10.55 32.19
C GLN A 23 -23.74 10.06 32.57
N TYR A 24 -24.72 10.96 32.56
CA TYR A 24 -26.11 10.59 32.81
C TYR A 24 -26.67 9.62 31.77
N ILE A 25 -26.37 9.83 30.48
CA ILE A 25 -26.76 8.92 29.39
C ILE A 25 -26.14 7.53 29.58
N ASN A 26 -24.84 7.46 29.90
CA ASN A 26 -24.14 6.20 30.14
C ASN A 26 -24.69 5.46 31.38
N HIS A 27 -25.03 6.21 32.44
CA HIS A 27 -25.65 5.65 33.63
C HIS A 27 -27.01 5.01 33.31
N ILE A 28 -27.84 5.71 32.52
CA ILE A 28 -29.12 5.17 32.04
C ILE A 28 -28.92 3.88 31.24
N LYS A 29 -27.95 3.83 30.33
CA LYS A 29 -27.68 2.61 29.54
C LYS A 29 -27.30 1.39 30.41
N ALA A 30 -26.57 1.63 31.50
CA ALA A 30 -26.09 0.58 32.39
C ALA A 30 -27.19 -0.06 33.26
N MET A 31 -28.29 0.67 33.52
CA MET A 31 -29.40 0.17 34.33
C MET A 31 -30.12 -1.02 33.66
N PRO A 32 -30.58 -2.03 34.44
CA PRO A 32 -31.23 -3.23 33.91
C PRO A 32 -32.64 -2.97 33.35
N ASP A 33 -33.46 -2.17 34.03
CA ASP A 33 -34.85 -1.88 33.64
C ASP A 33 -35.02 -0.72 32.65
N THR A 34 -33.93 -0.18 32.12
CA THR A 34 -33.95 1.00 31.25
C THR A 34 -34.79 0.81 29.99
N TRP A 35 -34.85 -0.43 29.48
CA TRP A 35 -35.64 -0.71 28.29
C TRP A 35 -37.14 -0.45 28.51
N LYS A 36 -37.66 -0.64 29.72
CA LYS A 36 -39.06 -0.31 30.08
C LYS A 36 -39.30 1.19 30.05
N LEU A 37 -38.37 1.96 30.61
CA LEU A 37 -38.40 3.44 30.58
C LEU A 37 -38.35 3.94 29.12
N CYS A 38 -37.43 3.43 28.31
CA CYS A 38 -37.32 3.76 26.90
C CYS A 38 -38.56 3.35 26.11
N GLY A 39 -39.15 2.18 26.40
CA GLY A 39 -40.38 1.69 25.79
C GLY A 39 -41.60 2.58 26.04
N VAL A 40 -41.66 3.28 27.18
CA VAL A 40 -42.69 4.31 27.42
C VAL A 40 -42.30 5.64 26.75
N LYS A 41 -41.01 5.97 26.76
CA LYS A 41 -40.51 7.27 26.27
C LYS A 41 -40.64 7.44 24.76
N ILE A 42 -40.55 6.36 23.97
CA ILE A 42 -40.75 6.42 22.51
C ILE A 42 -42.15 6.91 22.11
N PHE A 43 -43.18 6.72 22.94
CA PHE A 43 -44.54 7.18 22.63
C PHE A 43 -44.79 8.64 23.04
N SER A 44 -44.12 9.07 24.11
CA SER A 44 -44.37 10.36 24.78
C SER A 44 -43.42 11.48 24.36
N SER A 45 -42.26 11.15 23.80
CA SER A 45 -41.29 12.15 23.32
C SER A 45 -41.67 12.67 21.93
N GLU A 46 -41.68 13.99 21.75
CA GLU A 46 -41.78 14.64 20.44
C GLU A 46 -40.40 14.84 19.78
N ILE A 47 -39.32 14.65 20.53
CA ILE A 47 -37.95 14.81 20.03
C ILE A 47 -37.47 13.51 19.40
N GLU A 48 -37.25 13.53 18.08
CA GLU A 48 -36.82 12.34 17.32
C GLU A 48 -35.46 11.80 17.80
N HIS A 49 -34.52 12.66 18.22
CA HIS A 49 -33.25 12.19 18.78
C HIS A 49 -33.40 11.41 20.08
N THR A 50 -34.35 11.77 20.95
CA THR A 50 -34.68 10.95 22.12
C THR A 50 -35.23 9.59 21.68
N THR A 51 -36.11 9.58 20.69
CA THR A 51 -36.68 8.34 20.14
C THR A 51 -35.59 7.44 19.57
N PHE A 52 -34.63 8.01 18.83
CA PHE A 52 -33.47 7.29 18.31
C PHE A 52 -32.61 6.71 19.44
N PHE A 53 -32.32 7.49 20.48
CA PHE A 53 -31.61 7.01 21.66
C PHE A 53 -32.34 5.87 22.35
N CYS A 54 -33.67 5.97 22.50
CA CYS A 54 -34.48 4.91 23.09
C CYS A 54 -34.37 3.62 22.27
N PHE A 55 -34.45 3.70 20.94
CA PHE A 55 -34.22 2.55 20.07
C PHE A 55 -32.79 1.99 20.19
N GLN A 56 -31.78 2.84 20.36
CA GLN A 56 -30.40 2.38 20.61
C GLN A 56 -30.29 1.60 21.93
N VAL A 57 -31.00 2.02 22.98
CA VAL A 57 -31.05 1.25 24.24
C VAL A 57 -31.73 -0.11 24.03
N LEU A 58 -32.86 -0.14 23.31
CA LEU A 58 -33.54 -1.41 22.98
C LEU A 58 -32.63 -2.33 22.16
N GLN A 59 -31.88 -1.78 21.21
CA GLN A 59 -30.88 -2.51 20.43
C GLN A 59 -29.84 -3.19 21.32
N GLU A 60 -29.22 -2.43 22.23
CA GLU A 60 -28.19 -2.95 23.13
C GLU A 60 -28.74 -4.06 24.05
N VAL A 61 -30.00 -3.92 24.49
CA VAL A 61 -30.69 -4.93 25.31
C VAL A 61 -30.90 -6.22 24.51
N ILE A 62 -31.36 -6.13 23.26
CA ILE A 62 -31.56 -7.31 22.40
C ILE A 62 -30.22 -8.00 22.08
N GLN A 63 -29.15 -7.24 21.84
CA GLN A 63 -27.86 -7.82 21.49
C GLN A 63 -27.12 -8.46 22.67
N LYS A 64 -27.18 -7.84 23.86
CA LYS A 64 -26.33 -8.24 25.00
C LYS A 64 -27.07 -8.94 26.12
N ARG A 65 -28.35 -8.61 26.34
CA ARG A 65 -29.12 -9.00 27.54
C ARG A 65 -30.40 -9.78 27.23
N PHE A 66 -30.63 -10.17 25.98
CA PHE A 66 -31.88 -10.84 25.60
C PHE A 66 -32.11 -12.18 26.32
N ALA A 67 -31.04 -12.92 26.59
CA ALA A 67 -31.11 -14.17 27.35
C ALA A 67 -31.53 -13.96 28.81
N GLU A 68 -31.25 -12.78 29.38
CA GLU A 68 -31.58 -12.40 30.77
C GLU A 68 -33.05 -11.99 30.92
N LEU A 69 -33.72 -11.58 29.83
CA LEU A 69 -35.13 -11.20 29.84
C LEU A 69 -36.03 -12.41 30.08
N SER A 70 -37.02 -12.24 30.96
CA SER A 70 -38.08 -13.24 31.20
C SER A 70 -38.99 -13.40 29.98
N GLY A 71 -39.73 -14.52 29.91
CA GLY A 71 -40.66 -14.78 28.80
C GLY A 71 -41.71 -13.67 28.62
N GLN A 72 -42.24 -13.12 29.72
CA GLN A 72 -43.19 -12.01 29.67
C GLN A 72 -42.52 -10.72 29.15
N GLU A 73 -41.31 -10.41 29.60
CA GLU A 73 -40.59 -9.21 29.15
C GLU A 73 -40.24 -9.24 27.67
N ARG A 74 -39.97 -10.43 27.11
CA ARG A 74 -39.78 -10.61 25.66
C ARG A 74 -41.07 -10.31 24.89
N ILE A 75 -42.21 -10.79 25.39
CA ILE A 75 -43.53 -10.50 24.82
C ILE A 75 -43.84 -9.00 24.89
N ASP A 76 -43.57 -8.36 26.03
CA ASP A 76 -43.81 -6.93 26.23
C ASP A 76 -42.93 -6.07 25.31
N LEU A 77 -41.65 -6.45 25.13
CA LEU A 77 -40.74 -5.80 24.19
C LEU A 77 -41.24 -5.90 22.74
N ARG A 78 -41.71 -7.08 22.34
CA ARG A 78 -42.33 -7.30 21.02
C ARG A 78 -43.59 -6.47 20.85
N ALA A 79 -44.49 -6.49 21.83
CA ALA A 79 -45.73 -5.72 21.82
C ALA A 79 -45.46 -4.20 21.75
N CYS A 80 -44.43 -3.72 22.45
CA CYS A 80 -43.99 -2.33 22.41
C CYS A 80 -43.62 -1.89 20.98
N LEU A 81 -42.79 -2.67 20.26
CA LEU A 81 -42.39 -2.35 18.89
C LEU A 81 -43.58 -2.41 17.90
N ILE A 82 -44.43 -3.45 18.01
CA ILE A 82 -45.62 -3.58 17.15
C ILE A 82 -46.62 -2.43 17.40
N THR A 83 -46.78 -2.01 18.65
CA THR A 83 -47.66 -0.88 19.00
C THR A 83 -47.11 0.43 18.45
N TYR A 84 -45.79 0.63 18.53
CA TYR A 84 -45.13 1.81 17.96
C TYR A 84 -45.31 1.88 16.43
N LEU A 85 -45.15 0.76 15.73
CA LEU A 85 -45.44 0.67 14.30
C LEU A 85 -46.85 1.17 13.98
N LYS A 86 -47.87 0.59 14.62
CA LYS A 86 -49.29 0.91 14.34
C LYS A 86 -49.66 2.36 14.68
N GLN A 87 -49.18 2.88 15.81
CA GLN A 87 -49.59 4.19 16.32
C GLN A 87 -48.81 5.38 15.72
N LYS A 88 -47.51 5.18 15.42
CA LYS A 88 -46.63 6.27 15.00
C LYS A 88 -46.19 6.14 13.55
N LEU A 89 -45.75 4.96 13.11
CA LEU A 89 -45.17 4.79 11.77
C LEU A 89 -46.21 4.60 10.66
N CYS A 90 -47.29 3.88 10.96
CA CYS A 90 -48.39 3.63 10.02
C CYS A 90 -49.48 4.71 10.07
N ASN A 91 -49.34 5.72 10.93
CA ASN A 91 -50.34 6.76 11.10
C ASN A 91 -50.05 7.94 10.16
N PRO A 92 -50.91 8.22 9.17
CA PRO A 92 -50.67 9.28 8.19
C PRO A 92 -50.63 10.69 8.80
N THR A 93 -51.17 10.88 10.00
CA THR A 93 -51.14 12.16 10.72
C THR A 93 -49.79 12.45 11.39
N VAL A 94 -48.96 11.41 11.59
CA VAL A 94 -47.67 11.53 12.28
C VAL A 94 -46.54 11.52 11.25
N LYS A 95 -45.96 12.69 10.99
CA LYS A 95 -44.77 12.79 10.14
C LYS A 95 -43.56 12.26 10.91
N THR A 96 -43.10 11.07 10.54
CA THR A 96 -41.86 10.48 11.08
C THR A 96 -40.78 10.48 10.02
N THR A 97 -39.57 10.95 10.34
CA THR A 97 -38.42 10.99 9.43
C THR A 97 -37.87 9.61 9.04
N PHE A 98 -37.11 9.56 7.94
CA PHE A 98 -36.54 8.32 7.40
C PHE A 98 -35.58 7.63 8.39
N PHE A 99 -34.80 8.40 9.15
CA PHE A 99 -33.78 7.84 10.04
C PHE A 99 -34.40 7.08 11.22
N ILE A 100 -35.57 7.52 11.70
CA ILE A 100 -36.33 6.79 12.74
C ILE A 100 -36.92 5.49 12.19
N ARG A 101 -37.45 5.50 10.95
CA ARG A 101 -37.96 4.28 10.30
C ARG A 101 -36.85 3.25 10.10
N ASN A 102 -35.69 3.69 9.63
CA ASN A 102 -34.50 2.84 9.49
C ASN A 102 -34.06 2.29 10.84
N LYS A 103 -34.04 3.13 11.89
CA LYS A 103 -33.64 2.70 13.23
C LYS A 103 -34.61 1.68 13.82
N TYR A 104 -35.91 1.90 13.64
CA TYR A 104 -36.95 0.95 14.01
C TYR A 104 -36.75 -0.39 13.30
N ALA A 105 -36.52 -0.38 11.97
CA ALA A 105 -36.28 -1.59 11.20
C ALA A 105 -35.09 -2.39 11.73
N GLN A 106 -33.95 -1.74 12.01
CA GLN A 106 -32.78 -2.39 12.62
C GLN A 106 -33.10 -3.06 13.96
N VAL A 107 -33.79 -2.35 14.86
CA VAL A 107 -34.15 -2.89 16.18
C VAL A 107 -35.13 -4.07 16.06
N LEU A 108 -36.13 -3.94 15.20
CA LEU A 108 -37.10 -4.99 14.94
C LEU A 108 -36.42 -6.24 14.37
N VAL A 109 -35.49 -6.09 13.44
CA VAL A 109 -34.78 -7.22 12.82
C VAL A 109 -33.88 -7.94 13.81
N LEU A 110 -33.26 -7.23 14.76
CA LEU A 110 -32.51 -7.88 15.83
C LEU A 110 -33.42 -8.71 16.73
N LEU A 111 -34.63 -8.22 17.04
CA LEU A 111 -35.63 -9.02 17.77
C LEU A 111 -36.10 -10.22 16.94
N PHE A 112 -36.41 -10.01 15.67
CA PHE A 112 -36.75 -11.06 14.71
C PHE A 112 -35.67 -12.15 14.65
N LYS A 113 -34.39 -11.77 14.55
CA LYS A 113 -33.26 -12.70 14.58
C LYS A 113 -33.19 -13.51 15.88
N MET A 114 -33.74 -12.99 16.98
CA MET A 114 -33.79 -13.71 18.25
C MET A 114 -34.97 -14.70 18.33
N GLU A 115 -36.12 -14.34 17.79
CA GLU A 115 -37.39 -15.05 18.02
C GLU A 115 -37.90 -15.89 16.83
N TYR A 116 -37.53 -15.54 15.61
CA TYR A 116 -37.91 -16.25 14.39
C TYR A 116 -36.94 -17.41 14.10
N PRO A 117 -37.41 -18.58 13.64
CA PRO A 117 -38.81 -18.92 13.31
C PRO A 117 -39.66 -19.46 14.47
N GLU A 118 -39.04 -19.94 15.55
CA GLU A 118 -39.72 -20.75 16.58
C GLU A 118 -40.79 -20.00 17.38
N ASN A 119 -40.48 -18.78 17.85
CA ASN A 119 -41.32 -18.01 18.78
C ASN A 119 -42.14 -16.91 18.08
N TRP A 120 -41.95 -16.72 16.78
CA TRP A 120 -42.69 -15.74 15.98
C TRP A 120 -42.95 -16.19 14.53
N PRO A 121 -43.57 -17.37 14.30
CA PRO A 121 -43.74 -17.93 12.96
C PRO A 121 -44.61 -17.07 12.03
N THR A 122 -45.59 -16.34 12.57
CA THR A 122 -46.53 -15.51 11.79
C THR A 122 -45.97 -14.17 11.31
N PHE A 123 -44.70 -13.84 11.63
CA PHE A 123 -44.10 -12.53 11.37
C PHE A 123 -44.42 -11.99 9.96
N PHE A 124 -44.12 -12.77 8.92
CA PHE A 124 -44.34 -12.33 7.54
C PHE A 124 -45.81 -12.31 7.15
N ASP A 125 -46.63 -13.25 7.61
CA ASP A 125 -48.07 -13.27 7.30
C ASP A 125 -48.77 -12.03 7.86
N ASP A 126 -48.42 -11.63 9.09
CA ASP A 126 -48.91 -10.43 9.74
C ASP A 126 -48.52 -9.18 8.93
N TRP A 127 -47.25 -9.04 8.55
CA TRP A 127 -46.78 -7.92 7.74
C TRP A 127 -47.42 -7.85 6.37
N LEU A 128 -47.50 -8.97 5.65
CA LEU A 128 -48.07 -9.03 4.31
C LEU A 128 -49.56 -8.71 4.32
N SER A 129 -50.30 -9.09 5.36
CA SER A 129 -51.71 -8.71 5.52
C SER A 129 -51.89 -7.18 5.66
N MET A 130 -51.00 -6.53 6.40
CA MET A 130 -51.01 -5.07 6.56
C MET A 130 -50.61 -4.36 5.26
N VAL A 131 -49.61 -4.88 4.54
CA VAL A 131 -49.19 -4.33 3.23
C VAL A 131 -50.30 -4.45 2.18
N ASN A 132 -51.02 -5.58 2.13
CA ASN A 132 -52.11 -5.76 1.18
C ASN A 132 -53.31 -4.82 1.43
N SER A 133 -53.45 -4.28 2.64
CA SER A 133 -54.49 -3.31 3.00
C SER A 133 -53.97 -1.86 3.02
N ASP A 134 -52.69 -1.63 2.72
CA ASP A 134 -52.07 -0.31 2.78
C ASP A 134 -52.41 0.55 1.56
N GLN A 135 -53.31 1.50 1.76
CA GLN A 135 -53.66 2.50 0.75
C GLN A 135 -52.68 3.68 0.71
N THR A 136 -51.91 3.89 1.78
CA THR A 136 -51.05 5.07 1.95
C THR A 136 -49.62 4.85 1.47
N GLY A 137 -49.20 3.59 1.35
CA GLY A 137 -47.82 3.19 1.04
C GLY A 137 -46.86 3.30 2.24
N MET A 138 -47.31 3.78 3.41
CA MET A 138 -46.46 3.96 4.59
C MET A 138 -46.08 2.64 5.25
N VAL A 139 -47.03 1.70 5.37
CA VAL A 139 -46.76 0.36 5.90
C VAL A 139 -45.77 -0.34 4.98
N THR A 140 -45.99 -0.19 3.67
CA THR A 140 -45.15 -0.79 2.63
C THR A 140 -43.73 -0.23 2.68
N ASP A 141 -43.53 1.08 2.82
CA ASP A 141 -42.20 1.70 3.01
C ASP A 141 -41.46 1.11 4.22
N VAL A 142 -42.12 1.03 5.38
CA VAL A 142 -41.50 0.49 6.60
C VAL A 142 -41.17 -1.00 6.42
N PHE A 143 -42.06 -1.78 5.81
CA PHE A 143 -41.83 -3.19 5.56
C PHE A 143 -40.64 -3.42 4.61
N MET A 144 -40.50 -2.62 3.55
CA MET A 144 -39.34 -2.71 2.67
C MET A 144 -38.03 -2.35 3.38
N ARG A 145 -38.03 -1.41 4.35
CA ARG A 145 -36.85 -1.13 5.19
C ARG A 145 -36.52 -2.28 6.13
N VAL A 146 -37.54 -2.97 6.65
CA VAL A 146 -37.37 -4.20 7.46
C VAL A 146 -36.71 -5.30 6.63
N LEU A 147 -37.15 -5.50 5.38
CA LEU A 147 -36.52 -6.46 4.48
C LEU A 147 -35.04 -6.13 4.18
N LEU A 148 -34.71 -4.85 3.95
CA LEU A 148 -33.30 -4.44 3.82
C LEU A 148 -32.47 -4.74 5.07
N ALA A 149 -33.02 -4.46 6.26
CA ALA A 149 -32.34 -4.77 7.52
C ALA A 149 -32.17 -6.29 7.74
N ILE A 150 -33.15 -7.11 7.31
CA ILE A 150 -33.04 -8.58 7.33
C ILE A 150 -31.85 -9.04 6.49
N ASP A 151 -31.72 -8.52 5.26
CA ASP A 151 -30.59 -8.86 4.39
C ASP A 151 -29.25 -8.50 5.05
N GLN A 152 -29.11 -7.28 5.56
CA GLN A 152 -27.89 -6.81 6.22
C GLN A 152 -27.49 -7.67 7.43
N GLU A 153 -28.43 -7.98 8.32
CA GLU A 153 -28.14 -8.69 9.57
C GLU A 153 -27.96 -10.20 9.41
N ILE A 154 -28.67 -10.81 8.45
CA ILE A 154 -28.81 -12.28 8.34
C ILE A 154 -28.13 -12.85 7.09
N ALA A 155 -28.20 -12.16 5.94
CA ALA A 155 -27.76 -12.70 4.66
C ALA A 155 -26.42 -12.15 4.16
N SER A 156 -26.09 -10.89 4.47
CA SER A 156 -24.88 -10.21 3.98
C SER A 156 -23.62 -11.00 4.31
N ARG A 157 -22.76 -11.21 3.31
CA ARG A 157 -21.50 -11.96 3.43
C ARG A 157 -20.34 -11.09 3.93
N GLU A 158 -20.51 -9.78 3.95
CA GLU A 158 -19.46 -8.82 4.35
C GLU A 158 -19.24 -8.79 5.87
N VAL A 159 -20.19 -9.32 6.64
CA VAL A 159 -20.10 -9.39 8.10
C VAL A 159 -19.47 -10.72 8.52
N GLU A 160 -18.26 -10.65 9.07
CA GLU A 160 -17.62 -11.79 9.73
C GLU A 160 -18.37 -12.16 11.01
N ARG A 161 -18.96 -13.36 11.03
CA ARG A 161 -19.79 -13.85 12.14
C ARG A 161 -19.16 -15.04 12.83
N LYS A 162 -19.45 -15.19 14.12
CA LYS A 162 -19.07 -16.38 14.90
C LYS A 162 -19.83 -17.60 14.40
N LYS A 163 -19.26 -18.80 14.60
CA LYS A 163 -19.82 -20.07 14.11
C LYS A 163 -21.28 -20.30 14.51
N LEU A 164 -21.62 -20.14 15.79
CA LEU A 164 -22.98 -20.33 16.31
C LEU A 164 -23.99 -19.32 15.72
N GLU A 165 -23.55 -18.09 15.47
CA GLU A 165 -24.40 -17.06 14.87
C GLU A 165 -24.68 -17.37 13.39
N ASN A 166 -23.67 -17.86 12.65
CA ASN A 166 -23.83 -18.31 11.27
C ASN A 166 -24.81 -19.47 11.13
N GLU A 167 -24.79 -20.43 12.05
CA GLU A 167 -25.74 -21.55 12.09
C GLU A 167 -27.18 -21.02 12.25
N LYS A 168 -27.40 -20.08 13.18
CA LYS A 168 -28.71 -19.45 13.38
C LYS A 168 -29.19 -18.66 12.17
N CYS A 169 -28.34 -17.83 11.57
CA CYS A 169 -28.69 -17.09 10.36
C CYS A 169 -29.01 -18.04 9.18
N THR A 170 -28.35 -19.19 9.10
CA THR A 170 -28.64 -20.21 8.08
C THR A 170 -30.03 -20.80 8.26
N LEU A 171 -30.38 -21.19 9.51
CA LEU A 171 -31.72 -21.68 9.84
C LEU A 171 -32.83 -20.68 9.45
N ILE A 172 -32.64 -19.39 9.76
CA ILE A 172 -33.61 -18.35 9.41
C ILE A 172 -33.79 -18.25 7.89
N LYS A 173 -32.69 -18.23 7.13
CA LYS A 173 -32.74 -18.15 5.65
C LYS A 173 -33.47 -19.34 5.05
N ASP A 174 -33.20 -20.54 5.53
CA ASP A 174 -33.82 -21.75 5.00
C ASP A 174 -35.32 -21.78 5.29
N TYR A 175 -35.73 -21.42 6.51
CA TYR A 175 -37.15 -21.30 6.85
C TYR A 175 -37.87 -20.20 6.02
N MET A 176 -37.20 -19.07 5.79
CA MET A 176 -37.73 -18.01 4.91
C MET A 176 -37.88 -18.48 3.45
N ARG A 177 -36.94 -19.30 2.94
CA ARG A 177 -37.01 -19.83 1.57
C ARG A 177 -38.23 -20.72 1.35
N GLU A 178 -38.59 -21.52 2.34
CA GLU A 178 -39.74 -22.43 2.25
C GLU A 178 -41.09 -21.72 2.41
N THR A 179 -41.14 -20.63 3.18
CA THR A 179 -42.42 -20.02 3.62
C THR A 179 -42.63 -18.59 3.09
N ALA A 180 -41.73 -17.68 3.42
CA ALA A 180 -41.94 -16.24 3.27
C ALA A 180 -41.53 -15.71 1.89
N ASN A 181 -40.41 -16.17 1.34
CA ASN A 181 -39.80 -15.61 0.14
C ASN A 181 -40.73 -15.62 -1.09
N PRO A 182 -41.48 -16.70 -1.40
CA PRO A 182 -42.42 -16.68 -2.52
C PRO A 182 -43.49 -15.57 -2.38
N LYS A 183 -44.04 -15.40 -1.17
CA LYS A 183 -45.07 -14.38 -0.88
C LYS A 183 -44.50 -12.96 -0.93
N ILE A 184 -43.26 -12.77 -0.45
CA ILE A 184 -42.55 -11.49 -0.51
C ILE A 184 -42.32 -11.08 -1.98
N VAL A 185 -41.84 -12.01 -2.81
CA VAL A 185 -41.59 -11.73 -4.24
C VAL A 185 -42.87 -11.43 -5.00
N GLU A 186 -43.96 -12.15 -4.73
CA GLU A 186 -45.28 -11.84 -5.30
C GLU A 186 -45.74 -10.42 -4.92
N THR A 187 -45.47 -10.01 -3.69
CA THR A 187 -45.81 -8.67 -3.18
C THR A 187 -44.97 -7.60 -3.88
N TRP A 188 -43.68 -7.82 -4.07
CA TRP A 188 -42.84 -6.90 -4.87
C TRP A 188 -43.37 -6.73 -6.29
N HIS A 189 -43.70 -7.83 -6.97
CA HIS A 189 -44.27 -7.78 -8.33
C HIS A 189 -45.60 -6.99 -8.37
N LYS A 190 -46.50 -7.22 -7.40
CA LYS A 190 -47.77 -6.48 -7.29
C LYS A 190 -47.54 -4.99 -7.07
N ILE A 191 -46.62 -4.61 -6.17
CA ILE A 191 -46.30 -3.21 -5.89
C ILE A 191 -45.75 -2.56 -7.15
N LEU A 192 -44.71 -3.13 -7.76
CA LEU A 192 -44.11 -2.56 -8.97
C LEU A 192 -45.13 -2.41 -10.11
N ARG A 193 -45.99 -3.39 -10.33
CA ARG A 193 -47.04 -3.30 -11.36
C ARG A 193 -48.04 -2.16 -11.09
N ASN A 194 -48.41 -1.93 -9.84
CA ASN A 194 -49.49 -1.00 -9.49
C ASN A 194 -49.00 0.42 -9.14
N SER A 195 -47.78 0.56 -8.60
CA SER A 195 -47.29 1.81 -8.01
C SER A 195 -46.16 2.49 -8.78
N HIS A 196 -45.61 1.88 -9.84
CA HIS A 196 -44.46 2.44 -10.57
C HIS A 196 -44.68 3.84 -11.17
N LEU A 197 -45.94 4.21 -11.43
CA LEU A 197 -46.30 5.56 -11.93
C LEU A 197 -46.67 6.55 -10.81
N ASN A 198 -47.10 6.06 -9.65
CA ASN A 198 -47.69 6.90 -8.60
C ASN A 198 -46.72 7.16 -7.43
N ASN A 199 -45.78 6.25 -7.15
CA ASN A 199 -44.81 6.39 -6.06
C ASN A 199 -43.44 5.78 -6.46
N VAL A 200 -42.59 6.62 -7.06
CA VAL A 200 -41.28 6.23 -7.57
C VAL A 200 -40.33 5.79 -6.45
N ASP A 201 -40.32 6.52 -5.32
CA ASP A 201 -39.43 6.22 -4.18
C ASP A 201 -39.70 4.83 -3.61
N LEU A 202 -40.97 4.45 -3.52
CA LEU A 202 -41.36 3.10 -3.09
C LEU A 202 -40.91 2.05 -4.10
N SER A 203 -41.06 2.31 -5.40
CA SER A 203 -40.60 1.39 -6.44
C SER A 203 -39.08 1.22 -6.45
N LEU A 204 -38.31 2.28 -6.22
CA LEU A 204 -36.85 2.21 -6.02
C LEU A 204 -36.50 1.33 -4.82
N LEU A 205 -37.20 1.53 -3.70
CA LEU A 205 -36.98 0.74 -2.48
C LEU A 205 -37.33 -0.74 -2.67
N VAL A 206 -38.36 -1.06 -3.46
CA VAL A 206 -38.71 -2.45 -3.82
C VAL A 206 -37.64 -3.07 -4.73
N LEU A 207 -37.17 -2.34 -5.75
CA LEU A 207 -36.11 -2.83 -6.63
C LEU A 207 -34.78 -3.02 -5.87
N GLU A 208 -34.46 -2.14 -4.91
CA GLU A 208 -33.31 -2.31 -4.01
C GLU A 208 -33.42 -3.59 -3.16
N ASN A 209 -34.61 -3.90 -2.65
CA ASN A 209 -34.86 -5.17 -1.96
C ASN A 209 -34.67 -6.38 -2.90
N ILE A 210 -35.23 -6.32 -4.11
CA ILE A 210 -35.07 -7.39 -5.11
C ILE A 210 -33.58 -7.63 -5.38
N LYS A 211 -32.81 -6.57 -5.67
CA LYS A 211 -31.36 -6.62 -5.92
C LYS A 211 -30.63 -7.39 -4.81
N ASN A 212 -30.83 -7.00 -3.55
CA ASN A 212 -30.12 -7.58 -2.41
C ASN A 212 -30.52 -9.05 -2.14
N TYR A 213 -31.79 -9.40 -2.36
CA TYR A 213 -32.29 -10.75 -2.10
C TYR A 213 -31.92 -11.77 -3.18
N ILE A 214 -31.71 -11.35 -4.43
CA ILE A 214 -31.37 -12.26 -5.55
C ILE A 214 -30.19 -13.17 -5.20
N ALA A 215 -29.19 -12.67 -4.46
CA ALA A 215 -28.00 -13.42 -4.08
C ALA A 215 -28.28 -14.71 -3.27
N TRP A 216 -29.43 -14.81 -2.58
CA TRP A 216 -29.68 -15.92 -1.64
C TRP A 216 -31.09 -16.54 -1.67
N ILE A 217 -32.06 -15.99 -2.42
CA ILE A 217 -33.38 -16.64 -2.63
C ILE A 217 -33.35 -17.67 -3.79
N ASP A 218 -34.46 -18.34 -4.11
CA ASP A 218 -34.54 -19.14 -5.35
C ASP A 218 -34.63 -18.21 -6.57
N ILE A 219 -33.77 -18.41 -7.57
CA ILE A 219 -33.76 -17.59 -8.78
C ILE A 219 -35.08 -17.66 -9.56
N LYS A 220 -35.78 -18.79 -9.53
CA LYS A 220 -37.03 -18.98 -10.30
C LYS A 220 -38.14 -18.03 -9.87
N LEU A 221 -38.07 -17.52 -8.64
CA LEU A 221 -39.01 -16.52 -8.13
C LEU A 221 -38.88 -15.17 -8.83
N VAL A 222 -37.67 -14.83 -9.30
CA VAL A 222 -37.35 -13.49 -9.85
C VAL A 222 -37.06 -13.53 -11.35
N ALA A 223 -36.44 -14.61 -11.85
CA ALA A 223 -36.12 -14.79 -13.26
C ALA A 223 -37.21 -15.59 -14.00
N ASN A 224 -38.46 -15.16 -13.86
CA ASN A 224 -39.60 -15.72 -14.59
C ASN A 224 -40.16 -14.68 -15.58
N GLU A 225 -40.85 -15.16 -16.61
CA GLU A 225 -41.37 -14.32 -17.70
C GLU A 225 -42.19 -13.11 -17.21
N PRO A 226 -43.14 -13.22 -16.25
CA PRO A 226 -43.88 -12.06 -15.76
C PRO A 226 -43.00 -10.95 -15.16
N MET A 227 -42.04 -11.32 -14.31
CA MET A 227 -41.13 -10.36 -13.69
C MET A 227 -40.18 -9.73 -14.72
N LEU A 228 -39.69 -10.52 -15.68
CA LEU A 228 -38.81 -10.02 -16.74
C LEU A 228 -39.53 -9.06 -17.69
N LEU A 229 -40.77 -9.34 -18.06
CA LEU A 229 -41.61 -8.41 -18.83
C LEU A 229 -41.84 -7.09 -18.08
N LEU A 230 -42.05 -7.17 -16.76
CA LEU A 230 -42.16 -5.98 -15.92
C LEU A 230 -40.84 -5.19 -15.90
N PHE A 231 -39.68 -5.85 -15.78
CA PHE A 231 -38.39 -5.16 -15.89
C PHE A 231 -38.21 -4.46 -17.23
N VAL A 232 -38.53 -5.12 -18.35
CA VAL A 232 -38.47 -4.51 -19.68
C VAL A 232 -39.36 -3.26 -19.76
N GLN A 233 -40.58 -3.31 -19.21
CA GLN A 233 -41.45 -2.15 -19.13
C GLN A 233 -40.84 -1.01 -18.29
N LEU A 234 -40.22 -1.35 -17.14
CA LEU A 234 -39.63 -0.37 -16.23
C LEU A 234 -38.34 0.26 -16.77
N LEU A 235 -37.63 -0.40 -17.69
CA LEU A 235 -36.46 0.18 -18.38
C LEU A 235 -36.80 1.42 -19.21
N SER A 236 -38.06 1.59 -19.63
CA SER A 236 -38.51 2.82 -20.30
C SER A 236 -38.64 4.02 -19.35
N SER A 237 -38.62 3.81 -18.03
CA SER A 237 -38.71 4.88 -17.03
C SER A 237 -37.32 5.38 -16.65
N VAL A 238 -37.01 6.64 -16.97
CA VAL A 238 -35.73 7.30 -16.64
C VAL A 238 -35.38 7.18 -15.16
N LYS A 239 -36.38 7.23 -14.27
CA LYS A 239 -36.17 7.19 -12.81
C LYS A 239 -35.93 5.79 -12.24
N LEU A 240 -36.28 4.73 -12.98
CA LEU A 240 -36.23 3.35 -12.46
C LEU A 240 -35.25 2.45 -13.22
N ARG A 241 -34.91 2.82 -14.47
CA ARG A 241 -34.13 1.99 -15.39
C ARG A 241 -32.78 1.54 -14.82
N GLU A 242 -32.08 2.40 -14.09
CA GLU A 242 -30.77 2.08 -13.49
C GLU A 242 -30.89 0.97 -12.43
N GLN A 243 -31.87 1.09 -11.54
CA GLN A 243 -32.09 0.09 -10.49
C GLN A 243 -32.57 -1.25 -11.08
N VAL A 244 -33.34 -1.21 -12.17
CA VAL A 244 -33.71 -2.42 -12.93
C VAL A 244 -32.47 -3.08 -13.54
N MET A 245 -31.53 -2.28 -14.06
CA MET A 245 -30.27 -2.80 -14.59
C MET A 245 -29.39 -3.45 -13.51
N ASP A 246 -29.37 -2.89 -12.30
CA ASP A 246 -28.70 -3.52 -11.16
C ASP A 246 -29.35 -4.87 -10.78
N CYS A 247 -30.69 -4.97 -10.81
CA CYS A 247 -31.40 -6.24 -10.62
C CYS A 247 -31.04 -7.29 -11.69
N LEU A 248 -31.01 -6.89 -12.97
CA LEU A 248 -30.62 -7.78 -14.07
C LEU A 248 -29.16 -8.23 -13.93
N SER A 249 -28.28 -7.32 -13.52
CA SER A 249 -26.88 -7.64 -13.22
C SER A 249 -26.79 -8.69 -12.12
N GLU A 250 -27.57 -8.55 -11.04
CA GLU A 250 -27.56 -9.55 -9.96
C GLU A 250 -28.13 -10.91 -10.35
N ILE A 251 -29.13 -10.93 -11.24
CA ILE A 251 -29.65 -12.18 -11.80
C ILE A 251 -28.53 -12.94 -12.52
N ILE A 252 -27.66 -12.23 -13.25
CA ILE A 252 -26.54 -12.82 -13.99
C ILE A 252 -25.38 -13.22 -13.05
N SER A 253 -25.01 -12.40 -12.06
CA SER A 253 -23.92 -12.72 -11.12
C SER A 253 -24.26 -13.81 -10.11
N LYS A 254 -25.55 -14.16 -9.94
CA LYS A 254 -25.97 -15.21 -9.01
C LYS A 254 -25.22 -16.53 -9.21
N GLY A 255 -24.61 -17.07 -8.15
CA GLY A 255 -23.92 -18.36 -8.19
C GLY A 255 -24.86 -19.53 -8.49
N MET A 256 -24.66 -20.22 -9.61
CA MET A 256 -25.39 -21.44 -10.02
C MET A 256 -24.58 -22.27 -11.02
N GLY A 257 -25.08 -23.45 -11.41
CA GLY A 257 -24.43 -24.30 -12.40
C GLY A 257 -24.35 -23.62 -13.78
N LYS A 258 -23.23 -23.81 -14.50
CA LYS A 258 -22.97 -23.10 -15.76
C LYS A 258 -24.01 -23.39 -16.86
N ASN A 259 -24.51 -24.62 -16.98
CA ASN A 259 -25.59 -24.96 -17.91
C ASN A 259 -26.92 -24.23 -17.58
N GLU A 260 -27.25 -24.12 -16.29
CA GLU A 260 -28.44 -23.39 -15.84
C GLU A 260 -28.29 -21.90 -16.13
N LYS A 261 -27.09 -21.36 -15.92
CA LYS A 261 -26.78 -19.95 -16.20
C LYS A 261 -26.84 -19.62 -17.69
N LEU A 262 -26.34 -20.49 -18.56
CA LEU A 262 -26.51 -20.35 -20.01
C LEU A 262 -27.99 -20.36 -20.42
N THR A 263 -28.79 -21.25 -19.83
CA THR A 263 -30.24 -21.30 -20.07
C THR A 263 -30.92 -20.00 -19.63
N LEU A 264 -30.52 -19.46 -18.48
CA LEU A 264 -31.01 -18.18 -17.96
C LEU A 264 -30.66 -17.02 -18.91
N MET A 265 -29.41 -16.92 -19.36
CA MET A 265 -28.99 -15.90 -20.33
C MET A 265 -29.77 -16.00 -21.65
N LYS A 266 -30.06 -17.21 -22.12
CA LYS A 266 -30.90 -17.45 -23.30
C LYS A 266 -32.31 -16.90 -23.14
N THR A 267 -32.91 -17.06 -21.96
CA THR A 267 -34.25 -16.53 -21.65
C THR A 267 -34.24 -15.01 -21.58
N LEU A 268 -33.19 -14.42 -21.01
CA LEU A 268 -33.09 -12.97 -20.81
C LEU A 268 -32.87 -12.18 -22.11
N ARG A 269 -32.30 -12.81 -23.15
CA ARG A 269 -32.07 -12.16 -24.46
C ARG A 269 -31.35 -10.81 -24.31
N LEU A 270 -30.25 -10.83 -23.55
CA LEU A 270 -29.55 -9.63 -23.10
C LEU A 270 -29.06 -8.75 -24.26
N LYS A 271 -28.59 -9.34 -25.36
CA LYS A 271 -28.17 -8.57 -26.53
C LYS A 271 -29.31 -7.70 -27.07
N GLN A 272 -30.49 -8.28 -27.27
CA GLN A 272 -31.66 -7.53 -27.76
C GLN A 272 -32.08 -6.44 -26.76
N LEU A 273 -32.00 -6.71 -25.46
CA LEU A 273 -32.30 -5.73 -24.41
C LEU A 273 -31.34 -4.54 -24.47
N VAL A 274 -30.05 -4.80 -24.59
CA VAL A 274 -29.01 -3.77 -24.65
C VAL A 274 -29.07 -2.98 -25.96
N GLU A 275 -29.44 -3.60 -27.08
CA GLU A 275 -29.59 -2.91 -28.36
C GLU A 275 -30.77 -1.94 -28.42
N MET A 276 -31.79 -2.13 -27.56
CA MET A 276 -32.91 -1.18 -27.44
C MET A 276 -32.55 0.08 -26.65
N ILE A 277 -31.43 0.09 -25.92
CA ILE A 277 -31.01 1.21 -25.08
C ILE A 277 -30.40 2.31 -25.97
N PRO A 278 -30.82 3.59 -25.82
CA PRO A 278 -30.18 4.69 -26.52
C PRO A 278 -28.70 4.75 -26.15
N PHE A 279 -27.83 4.90 -27.14
CA PHE A 279 -26.40 5.02 -26.95
C PHE A 279 -25.98 6.40 -27.44
N THR A 280 -26.17 7.40 -26.57
CA THR A 280 -25.86 8.80 -26.81
C THR A 280 -24.87 9.30 -25.76
N ASP A 281 -24.14 10.37 -26.10
CA ASP A 281 -23.17 11.01 -25.21
C ASP A 281 -23.85 12.02 -24.26
N ASP A 282 -25.14 11.84 -23.95
CA ASP A 282 -25.90 12.78 -23.11
C ASP A 282 -25.66 12.48 -21.61
N ASP A 283 -25.30 13.49 -20.80
CA ASP A 283 -25.01 13.30 -19.38
C ASP A 283 -26.13 12.59 -18.60
N GLU A 284 -27.39 12.81 -18.98
CA GLU A 284 -28.56 12.16 -18.34
C GLU A 284 -28.63 10.64 -18.57
N ILE A 285 -27.93 10.08 -19.56
CA ILE A 285 -27.92 8.63 -19.84
C ILE A 285 -26.64 7.94 -19.41
N ILE A 286 -25.57 8.68 -19.08
CA ILE A 286 -24.26 8.09 -18.76
C ILE A 286 -24.36 7.10 -17.60
N ASP A 287 -25.01 7.46 -16.49
CA ASP A 287 -25.22 6.56 -15.35
C ASP A 287 -25.91 5.25 -15.76
N PHE A 288 -26.90 5.34 -16.64
CA PHE A 288 -27.59 4.18 -17.19
C PHE A 288 -26.70 3.34 -18.10
N LEU A 289 -25.84 3.97 -18.91
CA LEU A 289 -24.85 3.29 -19.74
C LEU A 289 -23.77 2.61 -18.90
N ILE A 290 -23.35 3.18 -17.77
CA ILE A 290 -22.42 2.54 -16.81
C ILE A 290 -23.04 1.24 -16.31
N LYS A 291 -24.29 1.27 -15.84
CA LYS A 291 -25.00 0.06 -15.38
C LYS A 291 -25.18 -0.98 -16.50
N THR A 292 -25.43 -0.52 -17.72
CA THR A 292 -25.57 -1.39 -18.89
C THR A 292 -24.24 -2.03 -19.28
N SER A 293 -23.14 -1.26 -19.28
CA SER A 293 -21.78 -1.74 -19.53
C SER A 293 -21.37 -2.81 -18.52
N LYS A 294 -21.71 -2.61 -17.24
CA LYS A 294 -21.51 -3.62 -16.18
C LYS A 294 -22.25 -4.93 -16.47
N LEU A 295 -23.51 -4.87 -16.91
CA LEU A 295 -24.26 -6.08 -17.32
C LEU A 295 -23.56 -6.81 -18.48
N VAL A 296 -23.16 -6.08 -19.52
CA VAL A 296 -22.48 -6.66 -20.68
C VAL A 296 -21.15 -7.30 -20.28
N ASN A 297 -20.39 -6.65 -19.39
CA ASN A 297 -19.18 -7.21 -18.81
C ASN A 297 -19.47 -8.54 -18.07
N LEU A 298 -20.53 -8.61 -17.26
CA LEU A 298 -20.95 -9.84 -16.58
C LEU A 298 -21.38 -10.95 -17.56
N MET A 299 -22.13 -10.60 -18.61
CA MET A 299 -22.51 -11.52 -19.68
C MET A 299 -21.28 -12.14 -20.35
N GLY A 300 -20.26 -11.33 -20.62
CA GLY A 300 -18.98 -11.79 -21.16
C GLY A 300 -18.25 -12.72 -20.19
N ILE A 301 -18.14 -12.36 -18.91
CA ILE A 301 -17.42 -13.16 -17.90
C ILE A 301 -18.07 -14.53 -17.74
N GLU A 302 -19.40 -14.57 -17.57
CA GLU A 302 -20.10 -15.84 -17.32
C GLU A 302 -20.12 -16.77 -18.53
N SER A 303 -20.21 -16.22 -19.75
CA SER A 303 -20.07 -17.02 -20.98
C SER A 303 -18.66 -17.54 -21.18
N LEU A 304 -17.62 -16.74 -20.86
CA LEU A 304 -16.23 -17.16 -20.90
C LEU A 304 -15.93 -18.29 -19.90
N GLU A 305 -16.41 -18.16 -18.66
CA GLU A 305 -16.27 -19.21 -17.64
C GLU A 305 -17.00 -20.49 -18.05
N ALA A 306 -18.17 -20.39 -18.68
CA ALA A 306 -18.90 -21.55 -19.18
C ALA A 306 -18.15 -22.29 -20.31
N ILE A 307 -17.45 -21.58 -21.20
CA ILE A 307 -16.64 -22.21 -22.25
C ILE A 307 -15.47 -23.01 -21.67
N GLN A 308 -14.86 -22.47 -20.61
CA GLN A 308 -13.72 -23.09 -19.91
C GLN A 308 -14.11 -24.33 -19.10
N ASP A 309 -15.37 -24.44 -18.67
CA ASP A 309 -15.87 -25.60 -17.93
C ASP A 309 -16.10 -26.80 -18.86
N GLU A 310 -15.53 -27.95 -18.51
CA GLU A 310 -15.68 -29.20 -19.25
C GLU A 310 -17.08 -29.82 -19.07
N LYS A 311 -17.80 -29.48 -18.01
CA LYS A 311 -19.14 -30.01 -17.69
C LYS A 311 -20.25 -29.33 -18.49
N VAL A 312 -19.94 -28.26 -19.22
CA VAL A 312 -20.92 -27.55 -20.04
C VAL A 312 -21.24 -28.35 -21.29
N THR A 313 -22.54 -28.62 -21.50
CA THR A 313 -23.02 -29.48 -22.59
C THR A 313 -23.13 -28.73 -23.92
N ASP A 314 -23.52 -27.45 -23.88
CA ASP A 314 -23.74 -26.63 -25.07
C ASP A 314 -22.68 -25.53 -25.20
N LYS A 315 -21.45 -25.95 -25.51
CA LYS A 315 -20.32 -25.01 -25.72
C LYS A 315 -20.52 -24.12 -26.96
N ILE A 316 -21.31 -24.57 -27.94
CA ILE A 316 -21.60 -23.80 -29.14
C ILE A 316 -22.45 -22.58 -28.77
N PHE A 317 -23.51 -22.79 -27.99
CA PHE A 317 -24.31 -21.68 -27.48
C PHE A 317 -23.51 -20.76 -26.57
N ALA A 318 -22.68 -21.30 -25.68
CA ALA A 318 -21.80 -20.49 -24.84
C ALA A 318 -20.85 -19.59 -25.67
N GLN A 319 -20.29 -20.13 -26.76
CA GLN A 319 -19.47 -19.35 -27.70
C GLN A 319 -20.27 -18.28 -28.43
N SER A 320 -21.52 -18.57 -28.83
CA SER A 320 -22.41 -17.58 -29.44
C SER A 320 -22.68 -16.40 -28.50
N VAL A 321 -22.96 -16.67 -27.22
CA VAL A 321 -23.18 -15.63 -26.20
C VAL A 321 -21.91 -14.82 -25.95
N LEU A 322 -20.75 -15.48 -25.94
CA LEU A 322 -19.46 -14.78 -25.80
C LEU A 322 -19.19 -13.86 -27.00
N ASP A 323 -19.50 -14.30 -28.22
CA ASP A 323 -19.33 -13.49 -29.43
C ASP A 323 -20.24 -12.26 -29.41
N GLU A 324 -21.50 -12.42 -28.99
CA GLU A 324 -22.45 -11.33 -28.78
C GLU A 324 -21.94 -10.34 -27.71
N ALA A 325 -21.39 -10.84 -26.60
CA ALA A 325 -20.82 -10.00 -25.56
C ALA A 325 -19.60 -9.21 -26.06
N ILE A 326 -18.70 -9.83 -26.84
CA ILE A 326 -17.52 -9.16 -27.40
C ILE A 326 -17.93 -8.02 -28.35
N GLU A 327 -18.94 -8.23 -29.19
CA GLU A 327 -19.48 -7.20 -30.09
C GLU A 327 -19.98 -5.98 -29.31
N LEU A 328 -20.76 -6.20 -28.25
CA LEU A 328 -21.23 -5.13 -27.37
C LEU A 328 -20.07 -4.46 -26.62
N ILE A 329 -19.09 -5.23 -26.15
CA ILE A 329 -17.93 -4.70 -25.43
C ILE A 329 -17.09 -3.78 -26.29
N PHE A 330 -16.93 -4.05 -27.58
CA PHE A 330 -16.27 -3.10 -28.47
C PHE A 330 -16.99 -1.75 -28.52
N LYS A 331 -18.32 -1.75 -28.48
CA LYS A 331 -19.14 -0.54 -28.45
C LYS A 331 -18.97 0.21 -27.13
N PHE A 332 -19.14 -0.46 -25.99
CA PHE A 332 -19.06 0.18 -24.66
C PHE A 332 -17.64 0.60 -24.28
N MET A 333 -16.62 -0.20 -24.60
CA MET A 333 -15.21 0.14 -24.33
C MET A 333 -14.75 1.35 -25.15
N ASN A 334 -15.34 1.60 -26.32
CA ASN A 334 -15.00 2.75 -27.17
C ASN A 334 -15.90 3.98 -26.92
N HIS A 335 -16.74 3.96 -25.88
CA HIS A 335 -17.56 5.10 -25.48
C HIS A 335 -16.70 6.28 -25.03
N LYS A 336 -17.19 7.52 -25.15
CA LYS A 336 -16.43 8.74 -24.82
C LYS A 336 -16.22 8.95 -23.32
N ASP A 337 -17.19 8.53 -22.52
CA ASP A 337 -17.10 8.53 -21.06
C ASP A 337 -16.19 7.39 -20.56
N ASP A 338 -15.24 7.73 -19.70
CA ASP A 338 -14.24 6.79 -19.17
C ASP A 338 -14.85 5.74 -18.25
N GLU A 339 -15.85 6.10 -17.44
CA GLU A 339 -16.49 5.17 -16.50
C GLU A 339 -17.24 4.07 -17.25
N VAL A 340 -17.98 4.43 -18.31
CA VAL A 340 -18.67 3.47 -19.18
C VAL A 340 -17.67 2.46 -19.77
N SER A 341 -16.53 2.95 -20.26
CA SER A 341 -15.46 2.11 -20.81
C SER A 341 -14.84 1.21 -19.73
N GLN A 342 -14.54 1.77 -18.54
CA GLN A 342 -13.87 1.08 -17.44
C GLN A 342 -14.65 -0.14 -16.94
N GLN A 343 -15.99 -0.10 -16.97
CA GLN A 343 -16.82 -1.26 -16.58
C GLN A 343 -16.53 -2.53 -17.41
N THR A 344 -15.99 -2.41 -18.63
CA THR A 344 -15.65 -3.54 -19.51
C THR A 344 -14.31 -4.21 -19.18
N HIS A 345 -13.46 -3.56 -18.37
CA HIS A 345 -12.06 -3.93 -18.18
C HIS A 345 -11.87 -5.36 -17.63
N MET A 346 -12.72 -5.77 -16.70
CA MET A 346 -12.62 -7.08 -16.04
C MET A 346 -12.80 -8.23 -17.02
N PHE A 347 -13.82 -8.16 -17.88
CA PHE A 347 -14.02 -9.14 -18.95
C PHE A 347 -12.82 -9.17 -19.90
N VAL A 348 -12.40 -8.02 -20.43
CA VAL A 348 -11.32 -7.97 -21.43
C VAL A 348 -10.04 -8.57 -20.87
N THR A 349 -9.72 -8.27 -19.61
CA THR A 349 -8.58 -8.87 -18.91
C THR A 349 -8.69 -10.40 -18.84
N GLN A 350 -9.83 -10.94 -18.41
CA GLN A 350 -10.04 -12.39 -18.33
C GLN A 350 -10.03 -13.05 -19.72
N TYR A 351 -10.59 -12.38 -20.73
CA TYR A 351 -10.60 -12.85 -22.10
C TYR A 351 -9.18 -12.96 -22.69
N LEU A 352 -8.34 -11.94 -22.47
CA LEU A 352 -6.93 -11.99 -22.89
C LEU A 352 -6.15 -13.09 -22.14
N GLN A 353 -6.44 -13.32 -20.86
CA GLN A 353 -5.85 -14.43 -20.10
C GLN A 353 -6.29 -15.79 -20.64
N TYR A 354 -7.56 -15.93 -21.02
CA TYR A 354 -8.07 -17.13 -21.68
C TYR A 354 -7.34 -17.39 -23.00
N LEU A 355 -7.26 -16.39 -23.89
CA LEU A 355 -6.53 -16.53 -25.16
C LEU A 355 -5.07 -16.90 -24.96
N LYS A 356 -4.41 -16.35 -23.93
CA LYS A 356 -3.02 -16.69 -23.58
C LYS A 356 -2.85 -18.15 -23.13
N ARG A 357 -3.86 -18.73 -22.46
CA ARG A 357 -3.86 -20.16 -22.12
C ARG A 357 -4.08 -21.01 -23.36
N SER A 358 -5.03 -20.63 -24.21
CA SER A 358 -5.35 -21.35 -25.45
C SER A 358 -4.20 -21.33 -26.46
N GLN A 359 -3.44 -20.23 -26.55
CA GLN A 359 -2.27 -20.12 -27.43
C GLN A 359 -1.20 -21.18 -27.14
N LYS A 360 -1.07 -21.64 -25.89
CA LYS A 360 -0.12 -22.71 -25.53
C LYS A 360 -0.51 -24.07 -26.12
N GLN A 361 -1.79 -24.23 -26.48
CA GLN A 361 -2.34 -25.49 -26.99
C GLN A 361 -2.50 -25.47 -28.50
N ALA A 362 -2.84 -24.32 -29.10
CA ALA A 362 -3.02 -24.15 -30.54
C ALA A 362 -2.75 -22.70 -30.97
N GLU A 363 -2.50 -22.47 -32.26
CA GLU A 363 -2.36 -21.13 -32.81
C GLU A 363 -3.65 -20.31 -32.65
N ILE A 364 -3.50 -18.99 -32.49
CA ILE A 364 -4.62 -18.06 -32.36
C ILE A 364 -5.37 -18.00 -33.70
N SER A 365 -6.67 -18.27 -33.69
CA SER A 365 -7.50 -18.20 -34.90
C SER A 365 -7.58 -16.78 -35.49
N GLU A 366 -7.82 -16.68 -36.80
CA GLU A 366 -7.96 -15.41 -37.51
C GLU A 366 -9.04 -14.49 -36.89
N LYS A 367 -10.15 -15.08 -36.44
CA LYS A 367 -11.21 -14.36 -35.71
C LYS A 367 -10.68 -13.65 -34.46
N HIS A 368 -9.89 -14.35 -33.65
CA HIS A 368 -9.30 -13.77 -32.44
C HIS A 368 -8.26 -12.69 -32.80
N VAL A 369 -7.50 -12.85 -33.89
CA VAL A 369 -6.56 -11.81 -34.36
C VAL A 369 -7.30 -10.51 -34.73
N ILE A 370 -8.43 -10.60 -35.43
CA ILE A 370 -9.27 -9.43 -35.75
C ILE A 370 -9.79 -8.77 -34.47
N GLN A 371 -10.25 -9.56 -33.49
CA GLN A 371 -10.70 -9.02 -32.21
C GLN A 371 -9.58 -8.30 -31.45
N LEU A 372 -8.36 -8.85 -31.42
CA LEU A 372 -7.20 -8.21 -30.81
C LEU A 372 -6.84 -6.90 -31.52
N GLN A 373 -6.96 -6.85 -32.85
CA GLN A 373 -6.76 -5.63 -33.63
C GLN A 373 -7.78 -4.55 -33.25
N ASN A 374 -9.05 -4.91 -33.09
CA ASN A 374 -10.09 -3.98 -32.64
C ASN A 374 -9.80 -3.46 -31.21
N PHE A 375 -9.40 -4.34 -30.29
CA PHE A 375 -9.00 -3.90 -28.95
C PHE A 375 -7.81 -2.92 -28.99
N LEU A 376 -6.78 -3.16 -29.82
CA LEU A 376 -5.66 -2.23 -29.98
C LEU A 376 -6.12 -0.86 -30.47
N GLN A 377 -7.02 -0.82 -31.44
CA GLN A 377 -7.57 0.44 -31.96
C GLN A 377 -8.39 1.18 -30.90
N ILE A 378 -9.26 0.47 -30.17
CA ILE A 378 -10.07 1.06 -29.09
C ILE A 378 -9.17 1.60 -27.98
N ILE A 379 -8.16 0.83 -27.55
CA ILE A 379 -7.19 1.26 -26.55
C ILE A 379 -6.49 2.56 -27.01
N ALA A 380 -6.08 2.65 -28.27
CA ALA A 380 -5.46 3.87 -28.78
C ALA A 380 -6.43 5.07 -28.72
N ASN A 381 -7.67 4.89 -29.18
CA ASN A 381 -8.68 5.95 -29.16
C ASN A 381 -8.96 6.44 -27.72
N ARG A 382 -9.08 5.51 -26.77
CA ARG A 382 -9.42 5.82 -25.36
C ARG A 382 -8.25 6.30 -24.52
N LEU A 383 -7.03 6.27 -25.04
CA LEU A 383 -5.88 6.89 -24.41
C LEU A 383 -5.75 8.37 -24.79
N GLU A 384 -6.46 8.88 -25.80
CA GLU A 384 -6.40 10.28 -26.20
C GLU A 384 -6.92 11.20 -25.07
N TYR A 385 -6.28 12.35 -24.89
CA TYR A 385 -6.79 13.39 -23.99
C TYR A 385 -7.96 14.13 -24.66
N ASP A 386 -8.89 14.63 -23.85
CA ASP A 386 -9.94 15.52 -24.34
C ASP A 386 -9.38 16.88 -24.78
N ASP A 387 -10.07 17.54 -25.71
CA ASP A 387 -9.66 18.82 -26.29
C ASP A 387 -9.58 19.97 -25.26
N ASP A 388 -10.33 19.87 -24.17
CA ASP A 388 -10.42 20.82 -23.06
C ASP A 388 -9.66 20.37 -21.80
N PHE A 389 -8.85 19.31 -21.88
CA PHE A 389 -8.08 18.80 -20.75
C PHE A 389 -7.14 19.86 -20.15
N ASN A 390 -7.30 20.15 -18.85
CA ASN A 390 -6.51 21.16 -18.16
C ASN A 390 -5.24 20.60 -17.55
N PHE A 391 -4.15 20.68 -18.32
CA PHE A 391 -2.84 20.25 -17.86
C PHE A 391 -2.27 21.07 -16.68
N ASP A 392 -2.75 22.27 -16.38
CA ASP A 392 -2.18 23.11 -15.33
C ASP A 392 -2.80 22.86 -13.94
N LYS A 393 -3.84 22.03 -13.85
CA LYS A 393 -4.49 21.67 -12.60
C LYS A 393 -4.46 20.16 -12.41
N ARG A 394 -3.91 19.72 -11.28
CA ARG A 394 -4.08 18.36 -10.76
C ARG A 394 -5.36 18.32 -9.95
N ASP A 395 -6.42 17.81 -10.55
CA ASP A 395 -7.70 17.53 -9.90
C ASP A 395 -7.97 16.02 -9.84
N GLU A 396 -9.08 15.66 -9.21
CA GLU A 396 -9.53 14.26 -9.07
C GLU A 396 -9.72 13.60 -10.45
N TYR A 397 -10.19 14.37 -11.44
CA TYR A 397 -10.34 13.91 -12.82
C TYR A 397 -9.01 13.50 -13.46
N GLU A 398 -7.94 14.29 -13.33
CA GLU A 398 -6.62 13.89 -13.85
C GLU A 398 -6.14 12.58 -13.19
N GLU A 399 -6.35 12.40 -11.88
CA GLU A 399 -5.94 11.18 -11.17
C GLU A 399 -6.72 9.94 -11.64
N ASP A 400 -8.04 10.07 -11.80
CA ASP A 400 -8.91 9.01 -12.30
C ASP A 400 -8.59 8.65 -13.75
N PHE A 401 -8.36 9.66 -14.61
CA PHE A 401 -7.96 9.44 -15.99
C PHE A 401 -6.61 8.74 -16.09
N LEU A 402 -5.61 9.12 -15.27
CA LEU A 402 -4.32 8.43 -15.24
C LEU A 402 -4.44 6.98 -14.76
N SER A 403 -5.34 6.71 -13.81
CA SER A 403 -5.68 5.34 -13.37
C SER A 403 -6.29 4.54 -14.52
N PHE A 404 -7.25 5.12 -15.24
CA PHE A 404 -7.87 4.52 -16.42
C PHE A 404 -6.85 4.24 -17.55
N ARG A 405 -5.97 5.20 -17.88
CA ARG A 405 -4.87 5.01 -18.85
C ARG A 405 -3.94 3.87 -18.44
N LYS A 406 -3.66 3.72 -17.13
CA LYS A 406 -2.84 2.63 -16.61
C LYS A 406 -3.48 1.27 -16.88
N ASP A 407 -4.79 1.15 -16.66
CA ASP A 407 -5.57 -0.06 -16.91
C ASP A 407 -5.59 -0.42 -18.40
N LEU A 408 -5.89 0.53 -19.28
CA LEU A 408 -5.80 0.34 -20.73
C LEU A 408 -4.38 -0.08 -21.17
N GLY A 409 -3.36 0.55 -20.59
CA GLY A 409 -1.98 0.18 -20.85
C GLY A 409 -1.62 -1.24 -20.38
N ASN A 410 -2.29 -1.79 -19.37
CA ASN A 410 -2.13 -3.19 -18.95
C ASN A 410 -2.80 -4.16 -19.93
N LEU A 411 -3.95 -3.78 -20.52
CA LEU A 411 -4.56 -4.53 -21.61
C LEU A 411 -3.64 -4.54 -22.83
N PHE A 412 -3.09 -3.38 -23.22
CA PHE A 412 -2.13 -3.28 -24.32
C PHE A 412 -0.91 -4.19 -24.12
N LYS A 413 -0.32 -4.20 -22.91
CA LYS A 413 0.79 -5.11 -22.57
C LYS A 413 0.40 -6.58 -22.71
N SER A 414 -0.81 -6.92 -22.26
CA SER A 414 -1.33 -8.29 -22.34
C SER A 414 -1.49 -8.74 -23.80
N ILE A 415 -2.01 -7.87 -24.67
CA ILE A 415 -2.10 -8.10 -26.12
C ILE A 415 -0.69 -8.20 -26.75
N THR A 416 0.23 -7.32 -26.34
CA THR A 416 1.62 -7.32 -26.83
C THR A 416 2.32 -8.65 -26.54
N LEU A 417 2.14 -9.19 -25.33
CA LEU A 417 2.68 -10.48 -24.94
C LEU A 417 2.02 -11.66 -25.64
N LEU A 418 0.74 -11.55 -25.96
CA LEU A 418 -0.03 -12.58 -26.65
C LEU A 418 0.34 -12.64 -28.15
N HIS A 419 0.43 -11.49 -28.81
CA HIS A 419 0.71 -11.42 -30.25
C HIS A 419 1.66 -10.25 -30.60
N PRO A 420 2.98 -10.40 -30.36
CA PRO A 420 3.98 -9.34 -30.60
C PRO A 420 3.99 -8.81 -32.04
N THR A 421 3.83 -9.68 -33.04
CA THR A 421 3.88 -9.29 -34.46
C THR A 421 2.73 -8.36 -34.88
N LEU A 422 1.51 -8.60 -34.35
CA LEU A 422 0.33 -7.76 -34.61
C LEU A 422 0.54 -6.38 -33.98
N THR A 423 0.97 -6.37 -32.72
CA THR A 423 1.27 -5.14 -32.00
C THR A 423 2.40 -4.35 -32.68
N GLY A 424 3.45 -5.03 -33.14
CA GLY A 424 4.55 -4.43 -33.90
C GLY A 424 4.09 -3.77 -35.20
N LYS A 425 3.20 -4.42 -35.97
CA LYS A 425 2.57 -3.81 -37.17
C LYS A 425 1.74 -2.58 -36.80
N PHE A 426 0.95 -2.66 -35.73
CA PHE A 426 0.14 -1.54 -35.25
C PHE A 426 1.00 -0.34 -34.83
N ILE A 427 2.03 -0.57 -34.01
CA ILE A 427 3.00 0.47 -33.62
C ILE A 427 3.72 1.04 -34.85
N SER A 428 4.07 0.21 -35.83
CA SER A 428 4.69 0.69 -37.07
C SER A 428 3.77 1.62 -37.85
N GLN A 429 2.45 1.36 -37.88
CA GLN A 429 1.47 2.26 -38.48
C GLN A 429 1.41 3.60 -37.74
N LEU A 430 1.44 3.60 -36.40
CA LEU A 430 1.45 4.82 -35.60
C LEU A 430 2.76 5.63 -35.78
N VAL A 431 3.90 4.96 -35.87
CA VAL A 431 5.20 5.59 -36.15
C VAL A 431 5.22 6.20 -37.57
N ASN A 432 4.69 5.48 -38.56
CA ASN A 432 4.57 5.98 -39.93
C ASN A 432 3.62 7.19 -40.03
N PHE A 433 2.55 7.21 -39.23
CA PHE A 433 1.68 8.38 -39.12
C PHE A 433 2.47 9.62 -38.67
N ILE A 434 3.33 9.49 -37.64
CA ILE A 434 4.20 10.60 -37.19
C ILE A 434 5.19 11.01 -38.30
N ASP A 435 5.78 10.06 -39.02
CA ASP A 435 6.76 10.36 -40.07
C ASP A 435 6.13 11.11 -41.26
N GLN A 436 4.87 10.83 -41.57
CA GLN A 436 4.13 11.52 -42.64
C GLN A 436 3.70 12.95 -42.29
N LEU A 437 3.82 13.38 -41.02
CA LEU A 437 3.46 14.74 -40.63
C LEU A 437 4.42 15.77 -41.26
N PRO A 438 3.91 16.89 -41.79
CA PRO A 438 4.71 17.94 -42.39
C PRO A 438 5.61 18.62 -41.34
N GLU A 439 6.88 18.86 -41.69
CA GLU A 439 7.88 19.46 -40.79
C GLU A 439 7.56 20.94 -40.42
N ALA A 440 6.74 21.63 -41.23
CA ALA A 440 6.52 23.08 -41.15
C ALA A 440 5.28 23.52 -40.35
N SER A 441 4.36 22.62 -40.02
CA SER A 441 3.18 22.95 -39.21
C SER A 441 3.25 22.21 -37.89
N ILE A 442 3.42 22.97 -36.81
CA ILE A 442 3.42 22.43 -35.45
C ILE A 442 2.01 21.89 -35.17
N PRO A 443 1.82 20.57 -34.98
CA PRO A 443 0.50 20.00 -34.77
C PRO A 443 -0.06 20.49 -33.43
N LEU A 444 -1.14 21.27 -33.48
CA LEU A 444 -1.91 21.64 -32.29
C LEU A 444 -2.87 20.50 -31.91
N PRO A 445 -3.46 20.51 -30.70
CA PRO A 445 -4.61 19.66 -30.38
C PRO A 445 -5.68 19.76 -31.50
N PRO A 446 -6.30 18.64 -31.91
CA PRO A 446 -6.24 17.28 -31.33
C PRO A 446 -5.06 16.43 -31.85
N THR A 447 -4.33 16.89 -32.87
CA THR A 447 -3.25 16.09 -33.49
C THR A 447 -2.10 15.83 -32.52
N ALA A 448 -1.82 16.78 -31.62
CA ALA A 448 -0.84 16.61 -30.55
C ALA A 448 -1.14 15.40 -29.63
N TYR A 449 -2.41 15.14 -29.32
CA TYR A 449 -2.81 14.03 -28.45
C TYR A 449 -2.67 12.68 -29.16
N LYS A 450 -2.97 12.62 -30.46
CA LYS A 450 -2.70 11.42 -31.28
C LYS A 450 -1.22 11.09 -31.37
N ILE A 451 -0.37 12.11 -31.50
CA ILE A 451 1.08 11.92 -31.45
C ILE A 451 1.50 11.42 -30.06
N GLU A 452 0.97 12.02 -28.99
CA GLU A 452 1.26 11.57 -27.62
C GLU A 452 0.87 10.11 -27.41
N VAL A 453 -0.32 9.68 -27.85
CA VAL A 453 -0.77 8.28 -27.73
C VAL A 453 0.13 7.33 -28.51
N ALA A 454 0.55 7.71 -29.72
CA ALA A 454 1.49 6.93 -30.52
C ALA A 454 2.84 6.76 -29.79
N LEU A 455 3.37 7.84 -29.22
CA LEU A 455 4.59 7.80 -28.40
C LEU A 455 4.38 6.99 -27.11
N HIS A 456 3.22 7.12 -26.46
CA HIS A 456 2.86 6.39 -25.26
C HIS A 456 2.82 4.89 -25.51
N LEU A 457 2.13 4.43 -26.55
CA LEU A 457 2.06 3.01 -26.91
C LEU A 457 3.43 2.47 -27.35
N PHE A 458 4.23 3.27 -28.07
CA PHE A 458 5.62 2.92 -28.39
C PHE A 458 6.48 2.76 -27.13
N TRP A 459 6.29 3.63 -26.13
CA TRP A 459 6.94 3.53 -24.83
C TRP A 459 6.47 2.29 -24.04
N ARG A 460 5.15 2.03 -24.00
CA ARG A 460 4.57 0.85 -23.31
C ARG A 460 5.01 -0.47 -23.94
N MET A 461 5.24 -0.51 -25.25
CA MET A 461 5.74 -1.71 -25.94
C MET A 461 7.05 -2.22 -25.33
N GLY A 462 7.99 -1.31 -25.01
CA GLY A 462 9.26 -1.65 -24.37
C GLY A 462 9.13 -2.03 -22.90
N GLU A 463 7.98 -1.80 -22.27
CA GLU A 463 7.66 -2.32 -20.94
C GLU A 463 7.07 -3.74 -21.00
N ALA A 464 6.35 -4.04 -22.08
CA ALA A 464 5.71 -5.33 -22.28
C ALA A 464 6.70 -6.41 -22.72
N LEU A 465 7.60 -6.07 -23.64
CA LEU A 465 8.47 -7.05 -24.29
C LEU A 465 9.66 -7.44 -23.40
N PRO A 466 10.04 -8.73 -23.35
CA PRO A 466 11.27 -9.17 -22.72
C PRO A 466 12.50 -8.66 -23.47
N GLU A 467 13.62 -8.52 -22.77
CA GLU A 467 14.84 -7.88 -23.29
C GLU A 467 15.41 -8.56 -24.55
N ASN A 468 15.27 -9.87 -24.68
CA ASN A 468 15.69 -10.63 -25.86
C ASN A 468 14.91 -10.23 -27.13
N LEU A 469 13.59 -10.03 -27.03
CA LEU A 469 12.77 -9.56 -28.14
C LEU A 469 13.06 -8.09 -28.45
N ILE A 470 13.26 -7.26 -27.42
CA ILE A 470 13.67 -5.86 -27.62
C ILE A 470 14.99 -5.79 -28.41
N GLN A 471 15.94 -6.68 -28.13
CA GLN A 471 17.21 -6.72 -28.87
C GLN A 471 17.01 -7.03 -30.37
N GLN A 472 16.02 -7.85 -30.72
CA GLN A 472 15.70 -8.16 -32.12
C GLN A 472 15.10 -6.95 -32.85
N ILE A 473 14.26 -6.17 -32.16
CA ILE A 473 13.64 -4.95 -32.71
C ILE A 473 14.46 -3.68 -32.45
N LYS A 474 15.67 -3.81 -31.88
CA LYS A 474 16.58 -2.69 -31.63
C LYS A 474 16.74 -1.76 -32.84
N PRO A 475 16.94 -2.25 -34.08
CA PRO A 475 17.08 -1.37 -35.25
C PRO A 475 15.86 -0.47 -35.48
N PHE A 476 14.65 -1.03 -35.30
CA PHE A 476 13.40 -0.28 -35.42
C PHE A 476 13.24 0.77 -34.30
N ILE A 477 13.64 0.43 -33.08
CA ILE A 477 13.58 1.37 -31.94
C ILE A 477 14.52 2.55 -32.17
N VAL A 478 15.78 2.26 -32.53
CA VAL A 478 16.80 3.28 -32.76
C VAL A 478 16.42 4.18 -33.94
N SER A 479 15.96 3.60 -35.06
CA SER A 479 15.51 4.38 -36.22
C SER A 479 14.31 5.26 -35.89
N SER A 480 13.37 4.77 -35.08
CA SER A 480 12.20 5.55 -34.63
C SER A 480 12.63 6.72 -33.74
N ILE A 481 13.53 6.51 -32.78
CA ILE A 481 14.04 7.59 -31.91
C ILE A 481 14.78 8.66 -32.72
N HIS A 482 15.57 8.26 -33.72
CA HIS A 482 16.22 9.21 -34.61
C HIS A 482 15.20 9.99 -35.46
N MET A 483 14.16 9.32 -35.95
CA MET A 483 13.06 9.97 -36.67
C MET A 483 12.32 10.97 -35.76
N PHE A 484 11.97 10.60 -34.53
CA PHE A 484 11.37 11.50 -33.55
C PHE A 484 12.24 12.72 -33.25
N THR A 485 13.55 12.52 -33.17
CA THR A 485 14.52 13.59 -32.95
C THR A 485 14.60 14.52 -34.15
N ARG A 486 14.61 13.97 -35.38
CA ARG A 486 14.57 14.74 -36.63
C ARG A 486 13.29 15.57 -36.77
N LYS A 487 12.14 15.00 -36.40
CA LYS A 487 10.84 15.69 -36.36
C LYS A 487 10.73 16.71 -35.22
N ASN A 488 11.79 16.88 -34.42
CA ASN A 488 11.85 17.82 -33.30
C ASN A 488 10.72 17.64 -32.26
N LEU A 489 10.32 16.40 -31.96
CA LEU A 489 9.28 16.14 -30.95
C LEU A 489 9.68 16.61 -29.54
N ALA A 490 11.00 16.68 -29.27
CA ALA A 490 11.54 17.27 -28.04
C ALA A 490 11.17 18.75 -27.86
N GLY A 491 11.09 19.51 -28.97
CA GLY A 491 10.74 20.93 -28.97
C GLY A 491 9.28 21.22 -29.29
N HIS A 492 8.39 20.22 -29.17
CA HIS A 492 6.97 20.37 -29.43
C HIS A 492 6.36 21.37 -28.42
N PRO A 493 5.45 22.30 -28.83
CA PRO A 493 4.91 23.32 -27.93
C PRO A 493 4.06 22.71 -26.81
N HIS A 494 3.40 21.59 -27.09
CA HIS A 494 2.61 20.89 -26.10
C HIS A 494 3.50 19.99 -25.24
N ARG A 495 3.57 20.29 -23.94
CA ARG A 495 4.48 19.66 -22.97
C ARG A 495 4.39 18.13 -22.91
N VAL A 496 3.20 17.55 -23.11
CA VAL A 496 3.01 16.08 -23.06
C VAL A 496 3.76 15.33 -24.16
N VAL A 497 3.84 15.89 -25.37
CA VAL A 497 4.56 15.27 -26.49
C VAL A 497 6.08 15.30 -26.22
N SER A 498 6.60 16.46 -25.81
CA SER A 498 8.00 16.60 -25.41
C SER A 498 8.36 15.68 -24.23
N GLY A 499 7.47 15.60 -23.22
CA GLY A 499 7.63 14.73 -22.07
C GLY A 499 7.69 13.26 -22.44
N MET A 500 6.79 12.80 -23.31
CA MET A 500 6.78 11.42 -23.80
C MET A 500 8.01 11.08 -24.66
N TYR A 501 8.52 12.02 -25.45
CA TYR A 501 9.80 11.84 -26.15
C TYR A 501 10.94 11.55 -25.16
N PHE A 502 11.07 12.35 -24.10
CA PHE A 502 12.11 12.13 -23.09
C PHE A 502 11.91 10.81 -22.31
N ASP A 503 10.66 10.39 -22.06
CA ASP A 503 10.37 9.08 -21.45
C ASP A 503 10.81 7.91 -22.34
N ILE A 504 10.64 8.04 -23.67
CA ILE A 504 11.13 7.08 -24.66
C ILE A 504 12.67 7.02 -24.62
N VAL A 505 13.33 8.17 -24.67
CA VAL A 505 14.80 8.25 -24.62
C VAL A 505 15.34 7.59 -23.36
N HIS A 506 14.74 7.87 -22.20
CA HIS A 506 15.12 7.24 -20.93
C HIS A 506 14.92 5.72 -20.98
N ARG A 507 13.74 5.23 -21.38
CA ARG A 507 13.43 3.78 -21.40
C ARG A 507 14.41 3.00 -22.28
N TYR A 508 14.71 3.54 -23.45
CA TYR A 508 15.54 2.86 -24.44
C TYR A 508 17.00 3.28 -24.42
N ALA A 509 17.44 4.04 -23.41
CA ALA A 509 18.80 4.60 -23.30
C ALA A 509 19.89 3.55 -23.53
N LYS A 510 19.78 2.38 -22.90
CA LYS A 510 20.77 1.28 -23.03
C LYS A 510 20.95 0.76 -24.47
N PHE A 511 19.96 0.98 -25.35
CA PHE A 511 20.00 0.54 -26.74
C PHE A 511 20.53 1.62 -27.69
N LEU A 512 20.64 2.87 -27.25
CA LEU A 512 21.17 3.98 -28.05
C LEU A 512 22.71 3.98 -28.17
N GLY A 513 23.40 3.10 -27.43
CA GLY A 513 24.86 2.98 -27.49
C GLY A 513 25.37 2.42 -28.82
N GLY A 514 26.58 2.84 -29.21
CA GLY A 514 27.32 2.35 -30.38
C GLY A 514 27.92 3.45 -31.27
N ASP A 515 27.18 4.51 -31.55
CA ASP A 515 27.62 5.61 -32.43
C ASP A 515 27.37 7.00 -31.80
N ILE A 516 28.44 7.75 -31.57
CA ILE A 516 28.43 9.06 -30.92
C ILE A 516 27.71 10.10 -31.79
N GLU A 517 27.81 10.01 -33.12
CA GLU A 517 27.18 10.97 -34.04
C GLU A 517 25.65 10.93 -33.96
N THR A 518 25.08 9.75 -33.77
CA THR A 518 23.63 9.56 -33.64
C THR A 518 23.10 9.89 -32.25
N LEU A 519 23.92 9.70 -31.20
CA LEU A 519 23.58 10.06 -29.82
C LEU A 519 23.61 11.57 -29.58
N LYS A 520 24.50 12.30 -30.26
CA LYS A 520 24.73 13.74 -30.03
C LYS A 520 23.45 14.60 -30.19
N PRO A 521 22.61 14.44 -31.24
CA PRO A 521 21.35 15.19 -31.34
C PRO A 521 20.38 14.95 -30.17
N VAL A 522 20.32 13.72 -29.66
CA VAL A 522 19.48 13.34 -28.51
C VAL A 522 20.03 13.97 -27.24
N LEU A 523 21.35 13.97 -27.05
CA LEU A 523 21.98 14.64 -25.91
C LEU A 523 21.73 16.16 -25.95
N VAL A 524 21.86 16.78 -27.12
CA VAL A 524 21.63 18.22 -27.29
C VAL A 524 20.18 18.59 -26.97
N SER A 525 19.19 17.79 -27.38
CA SER A 525 17.78 18.05 -27.07
C SER A 525 17.46 17.99 -25.57
N ILE A 526 18.22 17.23 -24.79
CA ILE A 526 18.12 17.20 -23.33
C ILE A 526 18.78 18.44 -22.71
N LEU A 527 19.93 18.88 -23.21
CA LEU A 527 20.76 19.91 -22.57
C LEU A 527 20.40 21.37 -22.97
N ASP A 528 19.63 21.56 -24.04
CA ASP A 528 19.27 22.89 -24.55
C ASP A 528 17.90 23.39 -24.04
N ASN A 529 17.35 24.42 -24.71
CA ASN A 529 16.07 25.06 -24.40
C ASN A 529 14.85 24.11 -24.49
N ARG A 530 14.99 22.95 -25.13
CA ARG A 530 13.94 21.93 -25.23
C ARG A 530 13.86 21.05 -23.98
N GLY A 531 14.95 20.93 -23.22
CA GLY A 531 15.06 20.02 -22.08
C GLY A 531 15.28 20.73 -20.75
N ILE A 532 16.50 20.70 -20.22
CA ILE A 532 16.84 21.25 -18.89
C ILE A 532 16.62 22.77 -18.77
N ARG A 533 16.50 23.50 -19.89
CA ARG A 533 16.18 24.93 -19.93
C ARG A 533 14.74 25.22 -20.39
N HIS A 534 13.89 24.20 -20.44
CA HIS A 534 12.50 24.34 -20.86
C HIS A 534 11.73 25.31 -19.96
N HIS A 535 10.76 26.04 -20.52
CA HIS A 535 9.98 27.04 -19.79
C HIS A 535 9.20 26.43 -18.61
N HIS A 536 8.69 25.21 -18.79
CA HIS A 536 7.91 24.48 -17.79
C HIS A 536 8.79 23.69 -16.79
N PRO A 537 8.64 23.87 -15.47
CA PRO A 537 9.49 23.22 -14.46
C PRO A 537 9.45 21.70 -14.49
N ALA A 538 8.27 21.09 -14.68
CA ALA A 538 8.14 19.62 -14.74
C ALA A 538 8.96 18.98 -15.89
N VAL A 539 9.12 19.70 -17.02
CA VAL A 539 9.94 19.21 -18.15
C VAL A 539 11.43 19.32 -17.80
N ARG A 540 11.85 20.41 -17.14
CA ARG A 540 13.23 20.57 -16.66
C ARG A 540 13.63 19.46 -15.70
N ALA A 541 12.77 19.20 -14.70
CA ALA A 541 12.98 18.15 -13.72
C ALA A 541 13.11 16.76 -14.36
N LYS A 542 12.19 16.44 -15.27
CA LYS A 542 12.26 15.20 -16.06
C LYS A 542 13.56 15.09 -16.84
N CYS A 543 13.99 16.16 -17.53
CA CYS A 543 15.21 16.14 -18.32
C CYS A 543 16.48 15.98 -17.46
N CYS A 544 16.50 16.53 -16.24
CA CYS A 544 17.60 16.32 -15.30
C CYS A 544 17.69 14.85 -14.85
N ASP A 545 16.56 14.20 -14.53
CA ASP A 545 16.53 12.76 -14.22
C ASP A 545 16.93 11.91 -15.44
N VAL A 546 16.40 12.23 -16.63
CA VAL A 546 16.75 11.55 -17.88
C VAL A 546 18.25 11.64 -18.15
N PHE A 547 18.85 12.83 -18.00
CA PHE A 547 20.30 13.02 -18.15
C PHE A 547 21.11 12.18 -17.17
N MET A 548 20.73 12.16 -15.89
CA MET A 548 21.40 11.35 -14.85
C MET A 548 21.37 9.86 -15.22
N ARG A 549 20.22 9.34 -15.66
CA ARG A 549 20.06 7.93 -16.03
C ARG A 549 20.75 7.58 -17.35
N LEU A 550 20.74 8.49 -18.32
CA LEU A 550 21.51 8.35 -19.56
C LEU A 550 23.00 8.23 -19.23
N SER A 551 23.49 9.10 -18.34
CA SER A 551 24.89 9.10 -17.88
C SER A 551 25.29 7.78 -17.23
N ARG A 552 24.39 7.13 -16.47
CA ARG A 552 24.61 5.78 -15.92
C ARG A 552 24.65 4.68 -16.99
N SER A 553 23.74 4.75 -17.96
CA SER A 553 23.58 3.70 -18.97
C SER A 553 24.64 3.77 -20.09
N LEU A 554 25.06 4.97 -20.47
CA LEU A 554 25.93 5.26 -21.63
C LEU A 554 27.22 5.98 -21.21
N ARG A 555 27.73 5.72 -20.01
CA ARG A 555 28.93 6.39 -19.46
C ARG A 555 30.14 6.32 -20.39
N SER A 556 30.35 5.21 -21.08
CA SER A 556 31.47 5.03 -22.02
C SER A 556 31.38 5.96 -23.23
N GLU A 557 30.18 6.11 -23.80
CA GLU A 557 29.91 6.88 -25.00
C GLU A 557 29.78 8.38 -24.72
N LEU A 558 29.31 8.75 -23.52
CA LEU A 558 29.13 10.14 -23.12
C LEU A 558 30.40 10.78 -22.54
N THR A 559 31.33 10.00 -21.98
CA THR A 559 32.58 10.53 -21.42
C THR A 559 33.39 11.37 -22.42
N PRO A 560 33.56 10.96 -23.70
CA PRO A 560 34.22 11.80 -24.72
C PRO A 560 33.54 13.16 -24.97
N LEU A 561 32.22 13.27 -24.70
CA LEU A 561 31.44 14.50 -24.83
C LEU A 561 31.42 15.35 -23.55
N LEU A 562 32.05 14.89 -22.46
CA LEU A 562 32.03 15.56 -21.16
C LEU A 562 32.46 17.04 -21.21
N PRO A 563 33.50 17.47 -21.97
CA PRO A 563 33.83 18.90 -22.09
C PRO A 563 32.68 19.74 -22.68
N LEU A 564 31.94 19.20 -23.65
CA LEU A 564 30.77 19.85 -24.24
C LEU A 564 29.61 19.90 -23.24
N ILE A 565 29.38 18.81 -22.50
CA ILE A 565 28.33 18.76 -21.48
C ILE A 565 28.60 19.79 -20.38
N ILE A 566 29.84 19.86 -19.88
CA ILE A 566 30.21 20.81 -18.82
C ILE A 566 30.04 22.25 -19.31
N SER A 567 30.43 22.56 -20.55
CA SER A 567 30.31 23.93 -21.07
C SER A 567 28.85 24.38 -21.23
N THR A 568 27.91 23.46 -21.50
CA THR A 568 26.48 23.79 -21.65
C THR A 568 25.71 23.88 -20.33
N VAL A 569 26.16 23.20 -19.27
CA VAL A 569 25.48 23.20 -17.95
C VAL A 569 26.16 24.09 -16.91
N LYS A 570 27.31 24.70 -17.22
CA LYS A 570 28.16 25.42 -16.26
C LYS A 570 27.41 26.50 -15.44
N ASP A 571 26.55 27.27 -16.09
CA ASP A 571 25.72 28.32 -15.48
C ASP A 571 24.55 27.75 -14.65
N LEU A 572 24.13 26.51 -14.90
CA LEU A 572 23.07 25.83 -14.16
C LEU A 572 23.57 25.15 -12.88
N ILE A 573 24.86 24.79 -12.84
CA ILE A 573 25.51 24.14 -11.69
C ILE A 573 26.22 25.12 -10.76
N THR A 574 26.38 26.39 -11.15
CA THR A 574 26.83 27.44 -10.24
C THR A 574 25.76 27.71 -9.19
N PHE A 575 26.16 27.96 -7.94
CA PHE A 575 25.27 28.36 -6.84
C PHE A 575 25.32 29.88 -6.64
N PRO A 576 24.60 30.70 -7.44
CA PRO A 576 24.52 32.13 -7.21
C PRO A 576 23.69 32.47 -5.97
N GLU A 577 23.97 33.63 -5.37
CA GLU A 577 23.22 34.15 -4.21
C GLU A 577 21.75 34.54 -4.52
N SER A 578 21.33 34.55 -5.80
CA SER A 578 20.00 34.99 -6.24
C SER A 578 19.45 34.18 -7.41
N GLY A 579 18.27 33.59 -7.21
CA GLY A 579 17.35 33.07 -8.24
C GLY A 579 17.88 31.91 -9.10
N LEU A 580 17.39 30.70 -8.86
CA LEU A 580 17.81 29.50 -9.60
C LEU A 580 16.71 29.07 -10.59
N LEU A 581 17.09 28.77 -11.83
CA LEU A 581 16.18 28.24 -12.86
C LEU A 581 15.73 26.79 -12.52
N LEU A 582 16.68 26.01 -12.00
CA LEU A 582 16.50 24.63 -11.57
C LEU A 582 16.33 24.57 -10.07
N ASP A 583 15.44 23.70 -9.61
CA ASP A 583 15.34 23.39 -8.19
C ASP A 583 16.60 22.64 -7.70
N ILE A 584 16.77 22.55 -6.38
CA ILE A 584 17.92 21.88 -5.75
C ILE A 584 17.98 20.42 -6.23
N ASP A 585 16.88 19.68 -6.17
CA ASP A 585 16.81 18.27 -6.57
C ASP A 585 17.20 18.04 -8.04
N ASP A 586 16.78 18.94 -8.92
CA ASP A 586 17.13 18.90 -10.34
C ASP A 586 18.63 19.12 -10.57
N ARG A 587 19.23 20.08 -9.84
CA ARG A 587 20.69 20.28 -9.86
C ARG A 587 21.43 19.07 -9.30
N LEU A 588 20.93 18.45 -8.23
CA LEU A 588 21.52 17.24 -7.67
C LEU A 588 21.53 16.10 -8.68
N ASN A 589 20.48 15.93 -9.48
CA ASN A 589 20.48 14.98 -10.60
C ASN A 589 21.56 15.29 -11.65
N LEU A 590 21.77 16.57 -11.99
CA LEU A 590 22.86 16.96 -12.89
C LEU A 590 24.24 16.66 -12.29
N PHE A 591 24.47 16.99 -11.01
CA PHE A 591 25.71 16.65 -10.32
C PHE A 591 25.94 15.14 -10.26
N GLU A 592 24.91 14.36 -10.02
CA GLU A 592 25.02 12.90 -10.02
C GLU A 592 25.37 12.36 -11.41
N GLY A 593 24.71 12.85 -12.46
CA GLY A 593 25.02 12.49 -13.84
C GLY A 593 26.46 12.82 -14.24
N LEU A 594 26.92 14.05 -13.93
CA LEU A 594 28.32 14.46 -14.14
C LEU A 594 29.29 13.61 -13.31
N GLY A 595 28.93 13.31 -12.06
CA GLY A 595 29.69 12.45 -11.16
C GLY A 595 29.88 11.04 -11.69
N VAL A 596 28.88 10.48 -12.38
CA VAL A 596 28.97 9.16 -13.02
C VAL A 596 29.93 9.16 -14.20
N LEU A 597 29.91 10.22 -15.03
CA LEU A 597 30.84 10.36 -16.17
C LEU A 597 32.28 10.54 -15.67
N VAL A 598 32.50 11.39 -14.67
CA VAL A 598 33.81 11.56 -14.03
C VAL A 598 34.26 10.28 -13.31
N GLY A 599 33.34 9.58 -12.67
CA GLY A 599 33.57 8.27 -12.03
C GLY A 599 34.05 7.20 -13.01
N TYR A 600 33.61 7.25 -14.27
CA TYR A 600 34.09 6.35 -15.31
C TYR A 600 35.57 6.60 -15.66
N LEU A 601 36.01 7.86 -15.72
CA LEU A 601 37.43 8.22 -15.90
C LEU A 601 38.29 7.70 -14.73
N ILE A 602 37.77 7.75 -13.50
CA ILE A 602 38.44 7.24 -12.30
C ILE A 602 38.64 5.71 -12.38
N ALA A 603 37.62 5.00 -12.87
CA ALA A 603 37.66 3.54 -13.01
C ALA A 603 38.58 3.05 -14.14
N GLN A 604 38.91 3.91 -15.11
CA GLN A 604 39.78 3.61 -16.26
C GLN A 604 41.04 4.51 -16.24
N PRO A 605 42.00 4.22 -15.34
CA PRO A 605 43.16 5.08 -15.14
C PRO A 605 44.13 5.01 -16.33
N SER A 606 44.40 6.17 -16.93
CA SER A 606 45.42 6.39 -17.95
C SER A 606 46.07 7.77 -17.71
N PRO A 607 47.30 8.02 -18.19
CA PRO A 607 47.94 9.32 -18.02
C PRO A 607 47.11 10.49 -18.57
N LYS A 608 46.37 10.26 -19.66
CA LYS A 608 45.47 11.24 -20.27
C LYS A 608 44.21 11.45 -19.43
N SER A 609 43.57 10.36 -18.98
CA SER A 609 42.36 10.46 -18.15
C SER A 609 42.63 11.06 -16.77
N LEU A 610 43.85 10.95 -16.22
CA LEU A 610 44.25 11.64 -14.99
C LEU A 610 44.35 13.16 -15.18
N ALA A 611 44.92 13.62 -16.29
CA ALA A 611 44.98 15.05 -16.61
C ALA A 611 43.57 15.62 -16.87
N GLU A 612 42.73 14.90 -17.61
CA GLU A 612 41.32 15.26 -17.84
C GLU A 612 40.53 15.27 -16.52
N LEU A 613 40.74 14.29 -15.66
CA LEU A 613 40.12 14.21 -14.34
C LEU A 613 40.46 15.44 -13.49
N GLU A 614 41.72 15.88 -13.45
CA GLU A 614 42.11 17.08 -12.71
C GLU A 614 41.41 18.33 -13.24
N VAL A 615 41.35 18.50 -14.57
CA VAL A 615 40.63 19.61 -15.21
C VAL A 615 39.13 19.59 -14.89
N HIS A 616 38.49 18.42 -14.91
CA HIS A 616 37.07 18.29 -14.60
C HIS A 616 36.78 18.54 -13.12
N MET A 617 37.62 18.05 -12.21
CA MET A 617 37.51 18.31 -10.77
C MET A 617 37.70 19.79 -10.45
N GLU A 618 38.64 20.45 -11.12
CA GLU A 618 38.87 21.90 -10.96
C GLU A 618 37.69 22.73 -11.49
N ASN A 619 37.02 22.29 -12.54
CA ASN A 619 35.87 23.02 -13.09
C ASN A 619 34.55 22.78 -12.35
N LEU A 620 34.35 21.59 -11.79
CA LEU A 620 33.07 21.17 -11.20
C LEU A 620 33.08 21.20 -9.66
N LEU A 621 34.10 20.64 -9.03
CA LEU A 621 34.12 20.44 -7.59
C LEU A 621 34.75 21.62 -6.85
N LYS A 622 35.85 22.18 -7.37
CA LYS A 622 36.54 23.30 -6.71
C LYS A 622 35.65 24.52 -6.46
N PRO A 623 34.79 24.99 -7.39
CA PRO A 623 33.91 26.11 -7.12
C PRO A 623 32.99 25.87 -5.92
N LEU A 624 32.54 24.63 -5.70
CA LEU A 624 31.75 24.27 -4.53
C LEU A 624 32.59 24.33 -3.24
N ILE A 625 33.79 23.75 -3.28
CA ILE A 625 34.73 23.76 -2.15
C ILE A 625 35.13 25.18 -1.77
N ASP A 626 35.38 26.05 -2.74
CA ASP A 626 35.78 27.43 -2.50
C ASP A 626 34.64 28.22 -1.84
N HIS A 627 33.38 28.03 -2.26
CA HIS A 627 32.22 28.62 -1.58
C HIS A 627 32.03 28.07 -0.15
N ILE A 628 32.17 26.75 0.05
CA ILE A 628 32.16 26.15 1.40
C ILE A 628 33.26 26.79 2.25
N GLN A 629 34.48 26.90 1.71
CA GLN A 629 35.62 27.47 2.41
C GLN A 629 35.38 28.95 2.78
N ILE A 630 34.78 29.75 1.90
CA ILE A 630 34.44 31.15 2.17
C ILE A 630 33.45 31.23 3.33
N ILE A 631 32.35 30.47 3.27
CA ILE A 631 31.32 30.45 4.32
C ILE A 631 31.92 30.02 5.67
N VAL A 632 32.78 29.00 5.66
CA VAL A 632 33.42 28.43 6.86
C VAL A 632 34.49 29.32 7.47
N THR A 633 35.33 29.95 6.64
CA THR A 633 36.43 30.80 7.12
C THR A 633 35.90 32.12 7.67
N GLN A 634 34.86 32.67 7.04
CA GLN A 634 34.25 33.94 7.46
C GLN A 634 33.11 33.76 8.47
N GLU A 635 32.77 32.52 8.81
CA GLU A 635 31.69 32.15 9.74
C GLU A 635 30.38 32.88 9.40
N LEU A 636 30.01 32.89 8.11
CA LEU A 636 28.89 33.70 7.61
C LEU A 636 27.53 33.30 8.20
N TRP A 637 27.41 32.07 8.71
CA TRP A 637 26.23 31.63 9.46
C TRP A 637 25.96 32.48 10.71
N ASN A 638 26.95 33.22 11.24
CA ASN A 638 26.71 34.17 12.33
C ASN A 638 25.80 35.34 11.92
N LYS A 639 25.56 35.53 10.60
CA LYS A 639 24.61 36.51 10.06
C LYS A 639 23.20 35.94 9.88
N ASP A 640 23.01 34.63 10.08
CA ASP A 640 21.72 33.98 9.92
C ASP A 640 20.79 34.32 11.10
N THR A 641 19.49 34.36 10.81
CA THR A 641 18.43 34.46 11.83
C THR A 641 17.68 33.13 11.91
N GLN A 642 17.00 32.86 13.03
CA GLN A 642 16.23 31.60 13.18
C GLN A 642 15.14 31.43 12.09
N GLU A 643 14.55 32.53 11.63
CA GLU A 643 13.50 32.51 10.60
C GLU A 643 14.07 32.42 9.17
N PHE A 644 15.30 32.90 8.95
CA PHE A 644 15.94 32.95 7.63
C PHE A 644 17.42 32.53 7.68
N PRO A 645 17.69 31.22 7.73
CA PRO A 645 19.06 30.69 7.80
C PRO A 645 19.73 30.61 6.41
N LYS A 646 19.88 31.75 5.73
CA LYS A 646 20.36 31.80 4.33
C LYS A 646 21.70 31.09 4.13
N TYR A 647 22.72 31.42 4.91
CA TYR A 647 24.07 30.86 4.74
C TYR A 647 24.15 29.41 5.19
N THR A 648 23.40 29.01 6.21
CA THR A 648 23.29 27.63 6.68
C THR A 648 22.61 26.72 5.66
N THR A 649 21.50 27.16 5.05
CA THR A 649 20.84 26.43 3.96
C THR A 649 21.77 26.33 2.75
N TRP A 650 22.41 27.44 2.36
CA TRP A 650 23.34 27.43 1.24
C TRP A 650 24.54 26.48 1.47
N LEU A 651 25.10 26.49 2.68
CA LEU A 651 26.17 25.55 3.06
C LEU A 651 25.69 24.10 2.99
N SER A 652 24.48 23.82 3.46
CA SER A 652 23.87 22.48 3.43
C SER A 652 23.68 21.98 1.99
N GLU A 653 23.20 22.84 1.08
CA GLU A 653 23.04 22.51 -0.34
C GLU A 653 24.39 22.25 -1.03
N LEU A 654 25.43 23.04 -0.71
CA LEU A 654 26.78 22.83 -1.24
C LEU A 654 27.36 21.50 -0.77
N ILE A 655 27.21 21.16 0.51
CA ILE A 655 27.63 19.87 1.07
C ILE A 655 26.88 18.72 0.39
N GLU A 656 25.56 18.86 0.18
CA GLU A 656 24.76 17.85 -0.50
C GLU A 656 25.15 17.67 -1.98
N ALA A 657 25.45 18.75 -2.70
CA ALA A 657 25.91 18.70 -4.08
C ALA A 657 27.28 18.02 -4.20
N THR A 658 28.23 18.36 -3.31
CA THR A 658 29.53 17.67 -3.26
C THR A 658 29.39 16.18 -2.91
N ALA A 659 28.50 15.83 -1.98
CA ALA A 659 28.17 14.44 -1.66
C ALA A 659 27.55 13.72 -2.86
N THR A 660 26.61 14.35 -3.56
CA THR A 660 25.88 13.77 -4.69
C THR A 660 26.77 13.57 -5.91
N PHE A 661 27.67 14.51 -6.19
CA PHE A 661 28.68 14.36 -7.25
C PHE A 661 29.56 13.12 -7.02
N SER A 662 29.87 12.78 -5.76
CA SER A 662 30.63 11.56 -5.43
C SER A 662 29.85 10.25 -5.62
N LYS A 663 28.52 10.27 -5.83
CA LYS A 663 27.70 9.04 -5.99
C LYS A 663 28.11 8.20 -7.18
N GLY A 664 28.57 8.85 -8.26
CA GLY A 664 29.03 8.17 -9.47
C GLY A 664 30.42 7.53 -9.35
N PHE A 665 31.14 7.75 -8.25
CA PHE A 665 32.52 7.29 -8.11
C PHE A 665 32.57 5.82 -7.66
N PRO A 666 33.59 5.06 -8.08
CA PRO A 666 33.78 3.69 -7.62
C PRO A 666 34.06 3.66 -6.11
N SER A 667 33.55 2.63 -5.42
CA SER A 667 33.85 2.42 -4.00
C SER A 667 35.30 1.99 -3.79
N CYS A 668 35.97 2.57 -2.80
CA CYS A 668 37.34 2.26 -2.41
C CYS A 668 37.41 1.87 -0.92
N THR A 669 38.09 0.76 -0.62
CA THR A 669 38.32 0.29 0.77
C THR A 669 39.70 0.64 1.32
N ASP A 670 40.71 0.72 0.44
CA ASP A 670 42.11 0.91 0.84
C ASP A 670 42.63 2.32 0.50
N LYS A 671 43.18 2.52 -0.72
CA LYS A 671 43.73 3.81 -1.15
C LYS A 671 42.94 4.41 -2.32
N PRO A 672 42.41 5.64 -2.17
CA PRO A 672 41.68 6.33 -3.23
C PRO A 672 42.64 6.89 -4.29
N ASN A 673 42.09 7.42 -5.37
CA ASN A 673 42.88 8.18 -6.34
C ASN A 673 43.42 9.46 -5.67
N ILE A 674 44.69 9.82 -5.93
CA ILE A 674 45.39 10.97 -5.33
C ILE A 674 44.60 12.28 -5.52
N ILE A 675 43.96 12.46 -6.68
CA ILE A 675 43.16 13.65 -6.97
C ILE A 675 41.90 13.67 -6.08
N ILE A 676 41.23 12.53 -5.93
CA ILE A 676 40.03 12.43 -5.06
C ILE A 676 40.42 12.70 -3.61
N GLU A 677 41.50 12.09 -3.14
CA GLU A 677 42.04 12.29 -1.80
C GLU A 677 42.32 13.77 -1.53
N LYS A 678 42.98 14.47 -2.47
CA LYS A 678 43.29 15.91 -2.37
C LYS A 678 42.04 16.77 -2.15
N TYR A 679 41.00 16.62 -2.98
CA TYR A 679 39.82 17.50 -2.88
C TYR A 679 38.90 17.09 -1.72
N TYR A 680 38.60 15.80 -1.56
CA TYR A 680 37.60 15.37 -0.57
C TYR A 680 38.13 15.32 0.87
N THR A 681 39.43 15.13 1.09
CA THR A 681 40.02 15.31 2.42
C THR A 681 39.91 16.78 2.85
N LYS A 682 40.21 17.73 1.95
CA LYS A 682 40.02 19.16 2.20
C LYS A 682 38.55 19.50 2.50
N THR A 683 37.60 18.96 1.72
CA THR A 683 36.17 19.17 1.98
C THR A 683 35.75 18.57 3.32
N LEU A 684 36.23 17.36 3.66
CA LEU A 684 35.94 16.71 4.94
C LEU A 684 36.42 17.55 6.13
N GLU A 685 37.63 18.09 6.06
CA GLU A 685 38.16 19.00 7.08
C GLU A 685 37.27 20.25 7.26
N LEU A 686 36.80 20.85 6.17
CA LEU A 686 35.89 22.00 6.21
C LEU A 686 34.54 21.64 6.84
N VAL A 687 33.94 20.51 6.47
CA VAL A 687 32.67 20.03 7.03
C VAL A 687 32.81 19.75 8.53
N LEU A 688 33.89 19.09 8.95
CA LEU A 688 34.14 18.82 10.38
C LEU A 688 34.38 20.10 11.18
N THR A 689 35.13 21.05 10.61
CA THR A 689 35.33 22.39 11.22
C THR A 689 34.00 23.11 11.39
N THR A 690 33.11 23.02 10.40
CA THR A 690 31.76 23.59 10.47
C THR A 690 30.98 23.00 11.64
N LEU A 691 30.92 21.66 11.74
CA LEU A 691 30.16 20.99 12.80
C LEU A 691 30.70 21.25 14.21
N GLN A 692 32.00 21.56 14.36
CA GLN A 692 32.60 21.94 15.64
C GLN A 692 32.26 23.36 16.07
N LYS A 693 32.20 24.29 15.11
CA LYS A 693 32.02 25.73 15.38
C LYS A 693 30.56 26.16 15.52
N VAL A 694 29.63 25.46 14.86
CA VAL A 694 28.21 25.84 14.85
C VAL A 694 27.51 25.35 16.13
N GLN A 695 27.08 26.27 17.00
CA GLN A 695 26.23 26.00 18.16
C GLN A 695 25.04 26.98 18.21
N PHE A 696 23.84 26.59 17.74
CA PHE A 696 22.50 27.22 17.93
C PHE A 696 21.44 26.35 17.18
N PRO A 697 20.11 26.47 17.39
CA PRO A 697 19.12 25.39 17.14
C PRO A 697 18.78 25.05 15.68
N VAL A 698 19.43 25.65 14.68
CA VAL A 698 19.16 25.43 13.23
C VAL A 698 20.05 24.30 12.65
N THR A 699 20.60 23.45 13.51
CA THR A 699 21.65 22.47 13.15
C THR A 699 21.17 21.22 12.42
N ARG A 700 19.87 20.90 12.43
CA ARG A 700 19.38 19.60 11.92
C ARG A 700 19.67 19.41 10.43
N LEU A 701 19.30 20.38 9.59
CA LEU A 701 19.52 20.29 8.13
C LEU A 701 21.01 20.12 7.79
N LEU A 702 21.87 20.94 8.40
CA LEU A 702 23.31 20.89 8.16
C LEU A 702 23.93 19.57 8.63
N ARG A 703 23.50 19.04 9.78
CA ARG A 703 23.94 17.75 10.32
C ARG A 703 23.47 16.61 9.42
N ASP A 704 22.22 16.59 8.98
CA ASP A 704 21.67 15.59 8.06
C ASP A 704 22.49 15.52 6.76
N LYS A 705 22.75 16.67 6.12
CA LYS A 705 23.56 16.73 4.89
C LYS A 705 25.03 16.38 5.14
N SER A 706 25.57 16.73 6.30
CA SER A 706 26.92 16.31 6.69
C SER A 706 27.03 14.80 6.92
N ILE A 707 26.01 14.17 7.52
CA ILE A 707 25.95 12.71 7.68
C ILE A 707 25.88 12.02 6.32
N LEU A 708 25.02 12.51 5.42
CA LEU A 708 24.97 12.05 4.03
C LEU A 708 26.36 12.13 3.35
N PHE A 709 27.04 13.26 3.51
CA PHE A 709 28.41 13.45 2.99
C PHE A 709 29.39 12.44 3.59
N MET A 710 29.36 12.19 4.90
CA MET A 710 30.23 11.20 5.54
C MET A 710 29.96 9.77 5.04
N HIS A 711 28.70 9.39 4.84
CA HIS A 711 28.34 8.10 4.22
C HIS A 711 29.01 7.90 2.87
N ARG A 712 29.07 8.96 2.06
CA ARG A 712 29.77 8.97 0.79
C ARG A 712 31.28 8.92 0.95
N MET A 713 31.84 9.70 1.88
CA MET A 713 33.30 9.73 2.10
C MET A 713 33.84 8.38 2.57
N MET A 714 33.07 7.61 3.36
CA MET A 714 33.44 6.23 3.70
C MET A 714 33.61 5.34 2.46
N GLN A 715 32.81 5.57 1.41
CA GLN A 715 32.88 4.82 0.17
C GLN A 715 33.96 5.37 -0.79
N CYS A 716 34.19 6.69 -0.81
CA CYS A 716 35.09 7.32 -1.77
C CYS A 716 36.55 7.41 -1.30
N LEU A 717 36.79 7.70 -0.02
CA LEU A 717 38.14 7.88 0.53
C LEU A 717 38.77 6.58 1.03
N GLY A 718 37.99 5.57 1.44
CA GLY A 718 38.54 4.32 1.97
C GLY A 718 39.27 4.51 3.31
N SER A 719 40.41 3.85 3.50
CA SER A 719 41.13 3.81 4.80
C SER A 719 41.55 5.18 5.37
N PRO A 720 41.93 6.22 4.56
CA PRO A 720 42.18 7.57 5.05
C PRO A 720 41.11 8.15 5.98
N ILE A 721 39.83 7.82 5.80
CA ILE A 721 38.75 8.35 6.64
C ILE A 721 38.85 7.90 8.11
N LEU A 722 39.50 6.76 8.37
CA LEU A 722 39.64 6.22 9.73
C LEU A 722 40.42 7.16 10.65
N THR A 723 41.32 7.99 10.09
CA THR A 723 42.07 9.00 10.86
C THR A 723 41.17 10.13 11.39
N TYR A 724 40.06 10.39 10.72
CA TYR A 724 39.07 11.41 11.11
C TYR A 724 37.95 10.84 11.99
N LEU A 725 37.85 9.52 12.13
CA LEU A 725 36.76 8.86 12.86
C LEU A 725 36.64 9.30 14.34
N PRO A 726 37.73 9.46 15.11
CA PRO A 726 37.65 10.01 16.47
C PRO A 726 37.04 11.41 16.51
N LEU A 727 37.41 12.26 15.53
CA LEU A 727 36.89 13.62 15.42
C LEU A 727 35.40 13.62 15.10
N ILE A 728 34.99 12.82 14.10
CA ILE A 728 33.59 12.61 13.72
C ILE A 728 32.77 12.20 14.95
N ILE A 729 33.19 11.15 15.66
CA ILE A 729 32.46 10.65 16.83
C ILE A 729 32.36 11.72 17.93
N SER A 730 33.43 12.46 18.21
CA SER A 730 33.42 13.52 19.23
C SER A 730 32.39 14.63 18.92
N VAL A 731 32.24 14.99 17.64
CA VAL A 731 31.30 16.03 17.18
C VAL A 731 29.85 15.59 17.35
N PHE A 732 29.54 14.32 17.07
CA PHE A 732 28.19 13.79 17.20
C PHE A 732 27.80 13.47 18.65
N ILE A 733 28.73 13.16 19.57
CA ILE A 733 28.39 12.82 20.96
C ILE A 733 27.93 14.04 21.79
N VAL A 734 28.52 15.22 21.57
CA VAL A 734 28.34 16.39 22.44
C VAL A 734 26.89 16.93 22.35
N ASN A 735 26.38 17.15 21.14
CA ASN A 735 25.04 17.72 20.88
C ASN A 735 24.29 16.84 19.87
N CYS A 736 23.56 15.82 20.35
CA CYS A 736 22.84 14.86 19.52
C CYS A 736 21.39 14.73 19.96
N GLU A 737 20.46 14.96 19.03
CA GLU A 737 19.04 14.64 19.20
C GLU A 737 18.74 13.18 18.80
N ILE A 738 17.52 12.69 19.06
CA ILE A 738 17.11 11.31 18.79
C ILE A 738 17.30 10.94 17.31
N ALA A 739 16.82 11.79 16.40
CA ALA A 739 16.89 11.56 14.95
C ALA A 739 18.34 11.55 14.44
N GLU A 740 19.18 12.45 14.94
CA GLU A 740 20.59 12.54 14.55
C GLU A 740 21.39 11.34 15.05
N MET A 741 21.12 10.90 16.28
CA MET A 741 21.74 9.71 16.86
C MET A 741 21.38 8.46 16.06
N MET A 742 20.15 8.38 15.59
CA MET A 742 19.69 7.29 14.73
C MET A 742 20.46 7.24 13.41
N GLN A 743 20.59 8.37 12.69
CA GLN A 743 21.36 8.44 11.45
C GLN A 743 22.85 8.14 11.69
N PHE A 744 23.40 8.62 12.80
CA PHE A 744 24.79 8.37 13.16
C PHE A 744 25.07 6.90 13.47
N LEU A 745 24.14 6.19 14.11
CA LEU A 745 24.25 4.73 14.32
C LEU A 745 24.23 3.97 12.99
N ILE A 746 23.46 4.42 12.00
CA ILE A 746 23.47 3.85 10.64
C ILE A 746 24.85 4.03 10.00
N LEU A 747 25.48 5.21 10.17
CA LEU A 747 26.85 5.48 9.72
C LEU A 747 27.85 4.52 10.36
N ILE A 748 27.80 4.34 11.68
CA ILE A 748 28.69 3.41 12.39
C ILE A 748 28.47 1.96 11.93
N ASN A 749 27.22 1.53 11.69
CA ASN A 749 26.91 0.20 11.19
C ASN A 749 27.50 -0.06 9.80
N GLN A 750 27.43 0.92 8.91
CA GLN A 750 28.11 0.83 7.61
C GLN A 750 29.63 0.77 7.78
N LEU A 751 30.19 1.55 8.71
CA LEU A 751 31.62 1.58 8.97
C LEU A 751 32.12 0.21 9.47
N LEU A 752 31.40 -0.39 10.42
CA LEU A 752 31.69 -1.72 10.97
C LEU A 752 31.68 -2.81 9.89
N SER A 753 30.69 -2.78 8.99
CA SER A 753 30.59 -3.76 7.92
C SER A 753 31.63 -3.57 6.81
N THR A 754 32.04 -2.32 6.54
CA THR A 754 32.98 -1.97 5.47
C THR A 754 34.43 -2.23 5.87
N PHE A 755 34.85 -1.78 7.05
CA PHE A 755 36.26 -1.80 7.48
C PHE A 755 36.59 -2.91 8.49
N LYS A 756 35.58 -3.57 9.08
CA LYS A 756 35.70 -4.74 9.96
C LYS A 756 36.77 -4.56 11.06
N GLU A 757 37.79 -5.41 11.09
CA GLU A 757 38.85 -5.43 12.12
C GLU A 757 39.64 -4.12 12.21
N LYS A 758 39.79 -3.37 11.11
CA LYS A 758 40.54 -2.08 11.09
C LYS A 758 39.93 -1.01 12.01
N VAL A 759 38.68 -1.17 12.41
CA VAL A 759 37.94 -0.23 13.28
C VAL A 759 38.07 -0.62 14.75
N SER A 760 38.54 -1.84 15.06
CA SER A 760 38.46 -2.41 16.40
C SER A 760 39.09 -1.51 17.47
N GLU A 761 40.30 -0.99 17.22
CA GLU A 761 41.02 -0.14 18.18
C GLU A 761 40.31 1.20 18.41
N ILE A 762 39.78 1.80 17.34
CA ILE A 762 39.09 3.10 17.41
C ILE A 762 37.75 2.95 18.12
N LEU A 763 37.00 1.90 17.79
CA LEU A 763 35.71 1.64 18.41
C LEU A 763 35.87 1.24 19.89
N ASP A 764 36.93 0.51 20.26
CA ASP A 764 37.18 0.14 21.66
C ASP A 764 37.30 1.37 22.57
N ALA A 765 38.00 2.41 22.11
CA ALA A 765 38.15 3.67 22.84
C ALA A 765 36.85 4.50 22.92
N LEU A 766 35.91 4.32 21.99
CA LEU A 766 34.75 5.20 21.79
C LEU A 766 33.40 4.53 22.08
N PHE A 767 33.39 3.22 22.30
CA PHE A 767 32.20 2.42 22.54
C PHE A 767 31.43 2.89 23.79
N LEU A 768 32.12 3.04 24.93
CA LEU A 768 31.50 3.44 26.19
C LEU A 768 30.90 4.87 26.15
N PRO A 769 31.60 5.90 25.64
CA PRO A 769 31.00 7.23 25.42
C PRO A 769 29.70 7.19 24.59
N LEU A 770 29.67 6.39 23.52
CA LEU A 770 28.51 6.25 22.65
C LEU A 770 27.32 5.60 23.37
N VAL A 771 27.56 4.48 24.04
CA VAL A 771 26.52 3.73 24.78
C VAL A 771 25.94 4.58 25.92
N ASN A 772 26.79 5.28 26.67
CA ASN A 772 26.33 6.16 27.74
C ASN A 772 25.46 7.31 27.23
N LYS A 773 25.80 7.89 26.07
CA LYS A 773 24.97 8.92 25.44
C LYS A 773 23.62 8.36 25.01
N ILE A 774 23.57 7.20 24.36
CA ILE A 774 22.31 6.54 23.98
C ILE A 774 21.43 6.29 25.20
N PHE A 775 21.98 5.73 26.29
CA PHE A 775 21.22 5.50 27.51
C PHE A 775 20.74 6.81 28.16
N SER A 776 21.53 7.89 28.10
CA SER A 776 21.08 9.20 28.59
C SER A 776 19.87 9.73 27.81
N ILE A 777 19.84 9.54 26.49
CA ILE A 777 18.73 9.95 25.62
C ILE A 777 17.49 9.08 25.91
N LEU A 778 17.66 7.76 25.98
CA LEU A 778 16.57 6.82 26.25
C LEU A 778 15.94 7.04 27.64
N SER A 779 16.75 7.33 28.65
CA SER A 779 16.26 7.60 30.02
C SER A 779 15.60 8.96 30.18
N ALA A 780 16.11 10.00 29.49
CA ALA A 780 15.47 11.31 29.46
C ALA A 780 14.06 11.23 28.82
N ALA A 781 13.93 10.50 27.72
CA ALA A 781 12.66 10.32 27.01
C ALA A 781 11.64 9.49 27.81
N SER A 782 12.08 8.47 28.57
CA SER A 782 11.17 7.67 29.39
C SER A 782 10.57 8.42 30.58
N ASN A 783 11.21 9.50 31.03
CA ASN A 783 10.73 10.33 32.15
C ASN A 783 9.68 11.37 31.71
N GLN A 784 9.55 11.62 30.41
CA GLN A 784 8.48 12.44 29.84
C GLN A 784 7.28 11.53 29.55
N LEU A 785 6.08 11.90 30.02
CA LEU A 785 4.84 11.17 29.73
C LEU A 785 4.45 11.40 28.26
N VAL A 786 5.13 10.68 27.35
CA VAL A 786 4.84 10.73 25.92
C VAL A 786 3.46 10.13 25.67
N SER A 787 2.59 10.86 24.97
CA SER A 787 1.27 10.36 24.58
C SER A 787 1.43 9.09 23.74
N PRO A 788 0.63 8.03 23.98
CA PRO A 788 0.61 6.86 23.13
C PRO A 788 0.35 7.27 21.68
N ARG A 789 1.17 6.77 20.74
CA ARG A 789 1.12 7.03 19.29
C ARG A 789 1.61 8.42 18.83
N SER A 790 2.41 9.12 19.63
CA SER A 790 3.07 10.35 19.16
C SER A 790 4.24 10.06 18.20
N GLU A 791 4.68 11.07 17.45
CA GLU A 791 5.88 11.01 16.60
C GLU A 791 7.14 10.74 17.43
N GLU A 792 7.23 11.32 18.63
CA GLU A 792 8.35 11.13 19.57
C GLU A 792 8.47 9.67 20.06
N GLU A 793 7.34 8.99 20.33
CA GLU A 793 7.35 7.56 20.70
C GLU A 793 7.88 6.70 19.55
N ARG A 794 7.53 7.07 18.31
CA ARG A 794 8.00 6.38 17.11
C ARG A 794 9.50 6.58 16.91
N GLU A 795 9.99 7.81 16.97
CA GLU A 795 11.43 8.12 16.85
C GLU A 795 12.25 7.41 17.94
N LEU A 796 11.74 7.36 19.18
CA LEU A 796 12.38 6.64 20.28
C LEU A 796 12.47 5.13 20.01
N ASN A 797 11.40 4.54 19.49
CA ASN A 797 11.38 3.13 19.13
C ASN A 797 12.33 2.82 17.97
N ASP A 798 12.44 3.72 16.98
CA ASP A 798 13.36 3.56 15.86
C ASP A 798 14.83 3.74 16.28
N LEU A 799 15.13 4.65 17.22
CA LEU A 799 16.44 4.74 17.86
C LEU A 799 16.81 3.45 18.59
N LYS A 800 15.88 2.87 19.36
CA LYS A 800 16.10 1.57 20.02
C LYS A 800 16.41 0.48 18.99
N LYS A 801 15.67 0.41 17.88
CA LYS A 801 15.95 -0.54 16.79
C LYS A 801 17.36 -0.37 16.23
N GLN A 802 17.79 0.86 15.96
CA GLN A 802 19.15 1.14 15.47
C GLN A 802 20.23 0.76 16.49
N TYR A 803 19.97 0.96 17.79
CA TYR A 803 20.88 0.49 18.84
C TYR A 803 21.03 -1.04 18.85
N TYR A 804 19.93 -1.79 18.74
CA TYR A 804 19.99 -3.26 18.60
C TYR A 804 20.73 -3.70 17.33
N GLN A 805 20.54 -2.99 16.21
CA GLN A 805 21.30 -3.25 14.98
C GLN A 805 22.79 -2.93 15.13
N PHE A 806 23.14 -1.91 15.90
CA PHE A 806 24.52 -1.57 16.24
C PHE A 806 25.21 -2.67 17.03
N LEU A 807 24.59 -3.12 18.12
CA LEU A 807 25.10 -4.26 18.89
C LEU A 807 25.25 -5.50 18.00
N ASN A 808 24.24 -5.81 17.19
CA ASN A 808 24.28 -6.98 16.29
C ASN A 808 25.40 -6.87 15.23
N SER A 809 25.66 -5.66 14.71
CA SER A 809 26.75 -5.43 13.74
C SER A 809 28.13 -5.73 14.34
N ILE A 810 28.34 -5.46 15.64
CA ILE A 810 29.57 -5.83 16.36
C ILE A 810 29.72 -7.37 16.39
N PHE A 811 28.64 -8.10 16.69
CA PHE A 811 28.64 -9.58 16.70
C PHE A 811 28.85 -10.19 15.31
N LEU A 812 28.24 -9.63 14.27
CA LEU A 812 28.36 -10.13 12.91
C LEU A 812 29.78 -9.94 12.33
N ASN A 813 30.48 -8.89 12.72
CA ASN A 813 31.84 -8.59 12.26
C ASN A 813 32.94 -9.15 13.17
N ASN A 814 32.61 -10.06 14.10
CA ASN A 814 33.54 -10.69 15.05
C ASN A 814 34.30 -9.73 15.98
N LEU A 815 33.75 -8.54 16.24
CA LEU A 815 34.36 -7.50 17.09
C LEU A 815 33.97 -7.63 18.57
N VAL A 816 33.67 -8.85 19.01
CA VAL A 816 33.10 -9.14 20.34
C VAL A 816 34.08 -8.83 21.47
N THR A 817 35.39 -8.80 21.18
CA THR A 817 36.45 -8.43 22.13
C THR A 817 36.31 -7.01 22.67
N ILE A 818 35.63 -6.11 21.96
CA ILE A 818 35.37 -4.72 22.40
C ILE A 818 34.55 -4.69 23.69
N PHE A 819 33.59 -5.61 23.85
CA PHE A 819 32.79 -5.71 25.08
C PHE A 819 33.61 -6.15 26.30
N LEU A 820 34.78 -6.76 26.07
CA LEU A 820 35.63 -7.33 27.11
C LEU A 820 36.86 -6.48 27.46
N SER A 821 37.08 -5.38 26.74
CA SER A 821 38.22 -4.53 27.05
C SER A 821 38.10 -3.98 28.48
N PRO A 822 39.23 -3.74 29.16
CA PRO A 822 39.21 -3.23 30.54
C PRO A 822 38.41 -1.92 30.67
N THR A 823 38.33 -1.14 29.59
CA THR A 823 37.56 0.10 29.48
C THR A 823 36.04 -0.15 29.47
N ASN A 824 35.58 -1.18 28.73
CA ASN A 824 34.16 -1.40 28.46
C ASN A 824 33.52 -2.46 29.37
N ALA A 825 34.32 -3.35 29.97
CA ALA A 825 33.88 -4.44 30.84
C ALA A 825 32.89 -4.02 31.96
N PRO A 826 33.01 -2.84 32.62
CA PRO A 826 32.08 -2.43 33.66
C PRO A 826 30.62 -2.25 33.19
N LYS A 827 30.39 -1.91 31.91
CA LYS A 827 29.04 -1.72 31.34
C LYS A 827 28.48 -2.96 30.65
N PHE A 828 29.23 -4.05 30.60
CA PHE A 828 28.84 -5.27 29.92
C PHE A 828 27.52 -5.85 30.44
N GLN A 829 27.31 -5.82 31.76
CA GLN A 829 26.11 -6.36 32.39
C GLN A 829 24.84 -5.59 31.97
N ASP A 830 24.90 -4.26 31.89
CA ASP A 830 23.79 -3.41 31.46
C ASP A 830 23.42 -3.69 29.99
N ILE A 831 24.43 -3.89 29.13
CA ILE A 831 24.25 -4.21 27.71
C ILE A 831 23.63 -5.60 27.56
N PHE A 832 24.11 -6.58 28.32
CA PHE A 832 23.53 -7.93 28.32
C PHE A 832 22.06 -7.91 28.73
N GLN A 833 21.72 -7.18 29.79
CA GLN A 833 20.33 -7.03 30.23
C GLN A 833 19.47 -6.35 29.16
N THR A 834 20.01 -5.37 28.43
CA THR A 834 19.28 -4.71 27.33
C THR A 834 18.96 -5.69 26.18
N ILE A 835 19.87 -6.61 25.87
CA ILE A 835 19.65 -7.67 24.86
C ILE A 835 18.55 -8.64 25.32
N VAL A 836 18.61 -9.03 26.59
CA VAL A 836 17.62 -9.88 27.27
C VAL A 836 16.23 -9.23 27.24
N ASP A 837 16.13 -7.93 27.53
CA ASP A 837 14.87 -7.18 27.46
C ASP A 837 14.33 -7.09 26.02
N GLY A 838 15.22 -6.99 25.01
CA GLY A 838 14.87 -6.97 23.59
C GLY A 838 14.21 -8.27 23.10
N CYS A 839 14.50 -9.41 23.73
CA CYS A 839 13.86 -10.69 23.43
C CYS A 839 12.38 -10.75 23.85
N LYS A 840 11.99 -10.06 24.94
CA LYS A 840 10.66 -10.22 25.57
C LYS A 840 9.76 -8.99 25.43
N ASN A 841 10.30 -7.80 25.67
CA ASN A 841 9.51 -6.60 25.88
C ASN A 841 9.36 -5.75 24.60
N PHE A 842 10.08 -6.10 23.52
CA PHE A 842 10.02 -5.33 22.26
C PHE A 842 8.87 -5.83 21.38
N PRO A 843 7.99 -4.94 20.87
CA PRO A 843 6.81 -5.34 20.08
C PRO A 843 7.14 -5.82 18.66
N ASP A 844 8.29 -5.43 18.09
CA ASP A 844 8.73 -5.83 16.74
C ASP A 844 9.39 -7.22 16.75
N PRO A 845 8.80 -8.24 16.08
CA PRO A 845 9.37 -9.59 16.01
C PRO A 845 10.77 -9.66 15.38
N ASN A 846 11.13 -8.71 14.51
CA ASN A 846 12.46 -8.68 13.90
C ASN A 846 13.56 -8.35 14.93
N ILE A 847 13.27 -7.46 15.88
CA ILE A 847 14.22 -7.13 16.96
C ILE A 847 14.32 -8.29 17.95
N GLN A 848 13.21 -8.97 18.25
CA GLN A 848 13.26 -10.20 19.04
C GLN A 848 14.17 -11.24 18.38
N LYS A 849 14.03 -11.46 17.07
CA LYS A 849 14.89 -12.35 16.29
C LYS A 849 16.37 -11.96 16.37
N ILE A 850 16.68 -10.67 16.14
CA ILE A 850 18.05 -10.16 16.22
C ILE A 850 18.63 -10.33 17.62
N SER A 851 17.83 -10.08 18.67
CA SER A 851 18.24 -10.23 20.07
C SER A 851 18.57 -11.69 20.41
N PHE A 852 17.73 -12.64 20.00
CA PHE A 852 18.03 -14.07 20.14
C PHE A 852 19.29 -14.48 19.35
N ASN A 853 19.49 -13.95 18.14
CA ASN A 853 20.71 -14.21 17.36
C ASN A 853 21.97 -13.67 18.06
N MET A 854 21.92 -12.47 18.66
CA MET A 854 23.04 -11.95 19.46
C MET A 854 23.37 -12.89 20.62
N LEU A 855 22.36 -13.34 21.38
CA LEU A 855 22.53 -14.33 22.46
C LEU A 855 23.15 -15.66 21.96
N ARG A 856 22.81 -16.10 20.76
CA ARG A 856 23.45 -17.27 20.14
C ARG A 856 24.91 -17.02 19.81
N LYS A 857 25.22 -15.85 19.24
CA LYS A 857 26.60 -15.44 18.93
C LYS A 857 27.47 -15.28 20.19
N PHE A 858 26.88 -14.84 21.30
CA PHE A 858 27.51 -14.90 22.62
C PHE A 858 27.98 -16.33 22.92
N MET A 859 27.09 -17.32 22.83
CA MET A 859 27.41 -18.72 23.11
C MET A 859 28.45 -19.29 22.13
N SER A 860 28.35 -19.01 20.83
CA SER A 860 29.26 -19.55 19.83
C SER A 860 30.68 -18.99 19.89
N ASN A 861 30.85 -17.74 20.37
CA ASN A 861 32.16 -17.08 20.49
C ASN A 861 32.85 -17.37 21.83
N THR A 862 32.12 -17.86 22.83
CA THR A 862 32.65 -18.21 24.16
C THR A 862 33.79 -19.25 24.15
N PRO A 863 33.79 -20.29 23.29
CA PRO A 863 34.88 -21.28 23.23
C PRO A 863 36.16 -20.73 22.60
N ILE A 864 36.07 -19.68 21.77
CA ILE A 864 37.16 -19.19 20.91
C ILE A 864 38.06 -18.21 21.68
N TYR A 865 37.51 -17.47 22.63
CA TYR A 865 38.23 -16.46 23.41
C TYR A 865 38.35 -16.91 24.88
N LEU A 866 39.55 -17.38 25.28
CA LEU A 866 39.82 -17.76 26.69
C LEU A 866 39.44 -16.66 27.72
N PRO A 867 39.76 -15.36 27.47
CA PRO A 867 39.33 -14.27 28.35
C PRO A 867 37.80 -14.15 28.41
N PHE A 868 37.10 -14.43 27.31
CA PHE A 868 35.65 -14.40 27.25
C PHE A 868 35.03 -15.48 28.12
N LYS A 869 35.56 -16.71 28.09
CA LYS A 869 35.09 -17.78 28.98
C LYS A 869 35.31 -17.43 30.45
N GLN A 870 36.46 -16.86 30.80
CA GLN A 870 36.76 -16.47 32.18
C GLN A 870 35.91 -15.28 32.65
N ILE A 871 35.79 -14.22 31.85
CA ILE A 871 35.00 -13.02 32.16
C ILE A 871 33.50 -13.33 32.16
N PHE A 872 32.99 -14.10 31.19
CA PHE A 872 31.59 -14.51 31.16
C PHE A 872 31.24 -15.39 32.37
N VAL A 873 32.12 -16.31 32.77
CA VAL A 873 31.90 -17.16 33.94
C VAL A 873 32.10 -16.41 35.27
N SER A 874 33.00 -15.42 35.34
CA SER A 874 33.29 -14.65 36.56
C SER A 874 32.39 -13.42 36.79
N ASN A 875 32.00 -12.70 35.74
CA ASN A 875 31.10 -11.54 35.85
C ASN A 875 29.62 -11.95 35.88
N MET A 876 29.27 -13.09 35.29
CA MET A 876 27.89 -13.61 35.24
C MET A 876 27.85 -14.96 35.94
N ASN A 877 27.82 -14.98 37.28
CA ASN A 877 27.81 -16.16 38.19
C ASN A 877 26.69 -17.20 37.88
N GLY A 878 26.71 -17.87 36.72
CA GLY A 878 25.62 -18.72 36.22
C GLY A 878 24.31 -17.98 35.85
N ILE A 879 24.11 -16.76 36.35
CA ILE A 879 22.87 -15.95 36.20
C ILE A 879 22.57 -15.61 34.73
N GLY A 880 23.59 -15.40 33.90
CA GLY A 880 23.42 -15.08 32.47
C GLY A 880 22.79 -16.23 31.69
N ILE A 881 23.33 -17.45 31.85
CA ILE A 881 22.80 -18.66 31.21
C ILE A 881 21.38 -18.93 31.71
N GLN A 882 21.14 -18.82 33.03
CA GLN A 882 19.81 -19.01 33.61
C GLN A 882 18.77 -18.03 33.02
N SER A 883 19.16 -16.77 32.80
CA SER A 883 18.29 -15.74 32.20
C SER A 883 17.97 -16.04 30.73
N MET A 884 18.97 -16.49 29.95
CA MET A 884 18.78 -16.89 28.55
C MET A 884 17.83 -18.09 28.40
N VAL A 885 17.97 -19.07 29.29
CA VAL A 885 17.08 -20.24 29.33
C VAL A 885 15.66 -19.82 29.70
N LYS A 886 15.49 -18.98 30.72
CA LYS A 886 14.18 -18.50 31.18
C LYS A 886 13.41 -17.78 30.06
N ILE A 887 14.03 -16.83 29.37
CA ILE A 887 13.40 -16.08 28.27
C ILE A 887 13.02 -16.95 27.08
N SER A 888 13.81 -18.00 26.79
CA SER A 888 13.53 -18.94 25.71
C SER A 888 12.19 -19.68 25.91
N PHE A 889 11.69 -19.77 27.15
CA PHE A 889 10.36 -20.31 27.45
C PHE A 889 9.31 -19.23 27.74
N GLU A 890 9.66 -18.10 28.33
CA GLU A 890 8.68 -17.03 28.62
C GLU A 890 8.07 -16.43 27.35
N VAL A 891 8.86 -16.24 26.29
CA VAL A 891 8.42 -15.58 25.05
C VAL A 891 7.38 -16.43 24.29
N PRO A 892 7.60 -17.73 23.99
CA PRO A 892 6.60 -18.52 23.27
C PRO A 892 5.36 -18.86 24.13
N TRP A 893 5.45 -18.77 25.46
CA TRP A 893 4.35 -19.03 26.39
C TRP A 893 3.44 -17.81 26.61
N ASP A 894 3.82 -16.62 26.14
CA ASP A 894 2.98 -15.42 26.20
C ASP A 894 1.76 -15.58 25.25
N PRO A 895 0.52 -15.29 25.68
CA PRO A 895 -0.66 -15.30 24.81
C PRO A 895 -0.55 -14.39 23.58
N ARG A 896 0.27 -13.33 23.65
CA ARG A 896 0.52 -12.39 22.55
C ARG A 896 1.38 -12.99 21.44
N PHE A 897 2.07 -14.11 21.70
CA PHE A 897 2.91 -14.77 20.70
C PHE A 897 2.06 -15.55 19.68
N ASN A 898 1.99 -15.08 18.44
CA ASN A 898 1.16 -15.71 17.41
C ASN A 898 1.90 -16.90 16.74
N LEU A 899 1.37 -18.13 16.91
CA LEU A 899 1.98 -19.34 16.37
C LEU A 899 1.73 -19.54 14.87
N ASP A 900 0.77 -18.81 14.30
CA ASP A 900 0.38 -18.93 12.89
C ASP A 900 0.98 -17.83 12.01
N ASP A 901 1.60 -16.82 12.64
CA ASP A 901 2.34 -15.77 11.94
C ASP A 901 3.71 -16.27 11.42
N ALA A 902 4.00 -15.99 10.15
CA ALA A 902 5.23 -16.40 9.49
C ALA A 902 6.48 -15.73 10.07
N VAL A 903 6.38 -14.47 10.53
CA VAL A 903 7.53 -13.73 11.09
C VAL A 903 7.87 -14.29 12.47
N THR A 904 6.87 -14.47 13.32
CA THR A 904 6.99 -15.09 14.65
C THR A 904 7.52 -16.53 14.58
N ALA A 905 7.15 -17.26 13.53
CA ALA A 905 7.70 -18.58 13.25
C ALA A 905 9.23 -18.57 13.04
N THR A 906 9.83 -17.48 12.55
CA THR A 906 11.29 -17.35 12.42
C THR A 906 11.97 -17.06 13.76
N VAL A 907 11.37 -16.23 14.62
CA VAL A 907 11.84 -15.99 16.00
C VAL A 907 11.89 -17.31 16.77
N PHE A 908 10.86 -18.14 16.62
CA PHE A 908 10.78 -19.43 17.29
C PHE A 908 11.90 -20.40 16.87
N VAL A 909 12.37 -20.32 15.61
CA VAL A 909 13.54 -21.10 15.18
C VAL A 909 14.79 -20.64 15.92
N GLU A 910 15.01 -19.32 16.04
CA GLU A 910 16.17 -18.78 16.77
C GLU A 910 16.16 -19.13 18.26
N ILE A 911 14.99 -19.14 18.90
CA ILE A 911 14.81 -19.59 20.30
C ILE A 911 15.26 -21.06 20.45
N CYS A 912 14.78 -21.94 19.57
CA CYS A 912 15.16 -23.35 19.59
C CYS A 912 16.66 -23.54 19.32
N SER A 913 17.23 -22.77 18.40
CA SER A 913 18.67 -22.79 18.14
C SER A 913 19.48 -22.30 19.34
N LEU A 914 19.02 -21.28 20.08
CA LEU A 914 19.69 -20.82 21.30
C LEU A 914 19.74 -21.92 22.37
N LEU A 915 18.64 -22.64 22.60
CA LEU A 915 18.62 -23.75 23.55
C LEU A 915 19.62 -24.85 23.18
N ILE A 916 19.77 -25.13 21.88
CA ILE A 916 20.77 -26.07 21.37
C ILE A 916 22.18 -25.55 21.60
N ASP A 917 22.44 -24.27 21.31
CA ASP A 917 23.75 -23.64 21.52
C ASP A 917 24.15 -23.61 23.02
N ILE A 918 23.18 -23.45 23.93
CA ILE A 918 23.42 -23.54 25.38
C ILE A 918 23.75 -24.98 25.81
N TYR A 919 23.05 -25.97 25.25
CA TYR A 919 23.31 -27.38 25.52
C TYR A 919 24.71 -27.80 25.03
N THR A 920 25.12 -27.38 23.83
CA THR A 920 26.46 -27.71 23.31
C THR A 920 27.57 -27.13 24.18
N PHE A 921 27.33 -25.96 24.81
CA PHE A 921 28.28 -25.35 25.73
C PHE A 921 28.30 -25.99 27.13
N SER A 922 27.13 -26.28 27.71
CA SER A 922 26.98 -26.65 29.13
C SER A 922 26.88 -28.17 29.36
N GLY A 923 26.61 -28.96 28.31
CA GLY A 923 26.45 -30.41 28.39
C GLY A 923 25.32 -30.83 29.33
N ASN A 924 25.54 -31.92 30.08
CA ASN A 924 24.52 -32.53 30.95
C ASN A 924 24.02 -31.63 32.08
N SER A 925 24.82 -30.64 32.51
CA SER A 925 24.42 -29.66 33.54
C SER A 925 23.21 -28.80 33.13
N PHE A 926 23.03 -28.56 31.81
CA PHE A 926 21.87 -27.87 31.28
C PHE A 926 20.60 -28.71 31.35
N ILE A 927 20.70 -30.01 31.08
CA ILE A 927 19.56 -30.94 31.17
C ILE A 927 19.10 -31.04 32.63
N GLU A 928 20.03 -31.15 33.58
CA GLU A 928 19.71 -31.19 35.01
C GLU A 928 18.97 -29.93 35.46
N TYR A 929 19.45 -28.74 35.06
CA TYR A 929 18.80 -27.46 35.37
C TYR A 929 17.38 -27.33 34.79
N LEU A 930 17.17 -27.79 33.55
CA LEU A 930 15.84 -27.80 32.93
C LEU A 930 14.85 -28.74 33.64
N CYS A 931 15.32 -29.93 34.02
CA CYS A 931 14.50 -30.96 34.66
C CYS A 931 14.14 -30.63 36.10
N GLN A 932 15.06 -30.00 36.85
CA GLN A 932 14.88 -29.70 38.26
C GLN A 932 14.22 -28.33 38.51
N GLY A 933 14.32 -27.39 37.57
CA GLY A 933 13.86 -26.00 37.76
C GLY A 933 12.80 -25.53 36.76
N VAL A 934 13.18 -25.36 35.49
CA VAL A 934 12.40 -24.57 34.52
C VAL A 934 11.15 -25.31 34.02
N LEU A 935 11.27 -26.57 33.58
CA LEU A 935 10.14 -27.32 33.01
C LEU A 935 9.05 -27.67 34.06
N PRO A 936 9.41 -28.02 35.32
CA PRO A 936 8.42 -28.17 36.39
C PRO A 936 7.66 -26.87 36.68
N SER A 937 8.34 -25.72 36.69
CA SER A 937 7.70 -24.41 36.94
C SER A 937 6.65 -24.00 35.89
N LEU A 938 6.70 -24.60 34.69
CA LEU A 938 5.79 -24.33 33.58
C LEU A 938 4.59 -25.30 33.49
N ASN A 939 4.47 -26.24 34.44
CA ASN A 939 3.47 -27.32 34.48
C ASN A 939 3.49 -28.20 33.21
N CYS A 940 4.68 -28.54 32.72
CA CYS A 940 4.83 -29.45 31.57
C CYS A 940 4.61 -30.92 31.98
N PRO A 941 3.86 -31.73 31.20
CA PRO A 941 3.64 -33.14 31.51
C PRO A 941 4.93 -33.96 31.33
N PRO A 942 5.08 -35.08 32.07
CA PRO A 942 6.30 -35.91 32.04
C PRO A 942 6.60 -36.48 30.65
N GLU A 943 5.58 -36.78 29.86
CA GLU A 943 5.72 -37.24 28.46
C GLU A 943 6.38 -36.18 27.58
N PHE A 944 5.97 -34.92 27.70
CA PHE A 944 6.57 -33.80 26.97
C PHE A 944 8.03 -33.59 27.41
N ILE A 945 8.32 -33.67 28.71
CA ILE A 945 9.69 -33.51 29.24
C ILE A 945 10.61 -34.61 28.68
N TYR A 946 10.14 -35.86 28.64
CA TYR A 946 10.91 -36.98 28.07
C TYR A 946 11.21 -36.76 26.57
N SER A 947 10.18 -36.45 25.77
CA SER A 947 10.36 -36.16 24.34
C SER A 947 11.24 -34.94 24.08
N PHE A 948 11.17 -33.92 24.95
CA PHE A 948 11.98 -32.71 24.85
C PHE A 948 13.47 -33.01 25.07
N ILE A 949 13.80 -33.83 26.07
CA ILE A 949 15.19 -34.22 26.39
C ILE A 949 15.79 -35.12 25.31
N GLU A 950 15.01 -36.06 24.76
CA GLU A 950 15.48 -36.96 23.71
C GLU A 950 16.01 -36.22 22.47
N ILE A 951 15.43 -35.06 22.13
CA ILE A 951 15.90 -34.22 21.01
C ILE A 951 17.35 -33.74 21.22
N PHE A 952 17.76 -33.45 22.45
CA PHE A 952 19.13 -33.01 22.76
C PHE A 952 20.14 -34.15 22.82
N LYS A 953 19.71 -35.40 23.01
CA LYS A 953 20.60 -36.58 23.08
C LYS A 953 21.04 -37.09 21.70
N VAL A 954 20.40 -36.64 20.61
CA VAL A 954 20.77 -36.97 19.23
C VAL A 954 22.10 -36.28 18.87
N PRO A 955 23.02 -36.92 18.12
CA PRO A 955 24.35 -36.35 17.80
C PRO A 955 24.33 -35.00 17.06
N LYS A 956 23.21 -34.64 16.41
CA LYS A 956 22.95 -33.30 15.85
C LYS A 956 21.50 -32.90 16.14
N PRO A 957 21.22 -32.20 17.24
CA PRO A 957 19.87 -31.74 17.54
C PRO A 957 19.38 -30.73 16.49
N SER A 958 18.12 -30.88 16.07
CA SER A 958 17.49 -30.08 15.02
C SER A 958 16.58 -29.00 15.63
N PRO A 959 16.81 -27.70 15.32
CA PRO A 959 15.92 -26.62 15.77
C PRO A 959 14.48 -26.78 15.28
N ARG A 960 14.28 -27.42 14.11
CA ARG A 960 12.96 -27.65 13.51
C ARG A 960 12.16 -28.69 14.30
N ASP A 961 12.81 -29.75 14.75
CA ASP A 961 12.16 -30.82 15.51
C ASP A 961 11.78 -30.33 16.91
N LEU A 962 12.66 -29.56 17.54
CA LEU A 962 12.38 -28.89 18.81
C LEU A 962 11.20 -27.91 18.69
N LYS A 963 11.19 -27.09 17.63
CA LYS A 963 10.09 -26.16 17.34
C LYS A 963 8.75 -26.88 17.15
N ASN A 964 8.72 -27.97 16.38
CA ASN A 964 7.49 -28.72 16.12
C ASN A 964 6.92 -29.31 17.41
N LEU A 965 7.78 -29.89 18.26
CA LEU A 965 7.38 -30.44 19.55
C LEU A 965 6.77 -29.37 20.47
N ILE A 966 7.46 -28.23 20.63
CA ILE A 966 6.97 -27.13 21.47
C ILE A 966 5.68 -26.52 20.90
N ARG A 967 5.58 -26.34 19.57
CA ARG A 967 4.38 -25.80 18.91
C ARG A 967 3.16 -26.68 19.16
N ALA A 968 3.29 -28.00 19.00
CA ALA A 968 2.20 -28.94 19.22
C ALA A 968 1.67 -28.86 20.66
N TYR A 969 2.57 -28.79 21.64
CA TYR A 969 2.20 -28.62 23.04
C TYR A 969 1.48 -27.28 23.32
N LEU A 970 1.97 -26.17 22.77
CA LEU A 970 1.34 -24.86 22.95
C LEU A 970 -0.07 -24.78 22.34
N ILE A 971 -0.30 -25.39 21.18
CA ILE A 971 -1.63 -25.46 20.55
C ILE A 971 -2.60 -26.26 21.43
N GLN A 972 -2.18 -27.43 21.91
CA GLN A 972 -2.99 -28.26 22.81
C GLN A 972 -3.35 -27.51 24.10
N ARG A 973 -2.39 -26.76 24.66
CA ARG A 973 -2.60 -25.94 25.86
C ARG A 973 -3.51 -24.73 25.64
N ARG A 974 -3.50 -24.12 24.45
CA ARG A 974 -4.40 -23.00 24.10
C ARG A 974 -5.83 -23.45 23.83
N ASN A 975 -6.04 -24.65 23.30
CA ASN A 975 -7.38 -25.20 23.02
C ASN A 975 -8.10 -25.75 24.27
N THR A 976 -7.37 -25.96 25.37
CA THR A 976 -7.89 -26.49 26.64
C THR A 976 -8.18 -25.40 27.68
N LYS A 977 -7.87 -24.14 27.36
CA LYS A 977 -8.21 -22.93 28.12
C LYS A 977 -9.25 -22.13 27.37
#